data_AF-A0AAE6NW11-F1
#
_entry.id   AF-A0AAE6NW11-F1
#
_cell.length_a   1.000
_cell.length_b   1.000
_cell.length_c   1.000
_cell.angle_alpha   90.00
_cell.angle_beta   90.00
_cell.angle_gamma   90.00
#
_symmetry.space_group_name_H-M   'P 1'
#
loop_
_entity.id
_entity.type
_entity.pdbx_description
1 polymer ?
#
loop_
_entity_poly.entity_id
_entity_poly.type
_entity_poly.pdbx_seq_one_letter_code
_entity_poly.pdbx_strand_id
1 'polypeptide(L)'
;MTIAIIGNQSLMPRAFRLGLDQWSRTDGRAGSPTWAGAANAAIVPADEDFGSCLEILKQEAVTQVRYMQRTPINPGSYLRISARVKAVAGNLPQVRIAAFAGNAAGNNVAGVPQTGPSVTLPGYGQVVEVSAIVGTGRREGVDMAWGRAATFGHFGLDLTGDNNGSIRIESVMIEDVTAAFVPGMLDWVDVRDFGAMGDGTTDDRAAFIAADQAAAGRQVLVPEGSYRIGSDLSLSSPVRFVGTLSMPRTARLALMRSFDFPTYAAAFGDETEGMKRALQALLGFTDHAVLDLCGRNVHLSEPITIADAVPGMTSFANRRVIANGQVSILAGPAWDTRVVTSAATYNPAQPQVLSAVANIANIEVGARVSGNGVGREVYVLARNVAAGTLTLSLPLYGGAGTRSYSFSRYRYAFDFSGMEHLSRFNFDDIEFLLEGNASGVMLAKTGNMNCFRDCYFTRPRDRGITSIGSACQGMLVDRCEFLSNEMGDLAQNRTTVALNVNNNDAKIRHSRFIRFAHFAVMNGGGHMIEGNHWFQGDNAQNGVRFGGLVLTQTNVQTTVTGNYIDNCSIEWTNEHDAYPNFDGGEYSFGGLTITGNTFLASNTTLGFNWLVVKPYGSGHFIHGLAVMGNVFKSLFNKIARIEKVDTTFSDLNYQRMRNIQFQGNMFNGVNSYVANPVDVAHNQASASNRWLVTVDQALPFNGWVRNVQSIIATSQITNAANARVAEMPWVQTAQGTTRQQVALNWGAAVRGSVSLRLRMDNPD
;
A
#
# COMPACT_ATOMS: atom_id res chain seq x y z
N MET A 1 24.71 16.75 -20.96
CA MET A 1 25.21 17.91 -21.73
C MET A 1 26.69 17.67 -21.94
N THR A 2 27.13 17.30 -23.15
CA THR A 2 28.54 17.11 -23.46
C THR A 2 29.20 18.48 -23.51
N ILE A 3 29.93 18.86 -22.46
CA ILE A 3 30.81 20.02 -22.49
C ILE A 3 31.94 19.66 -23.44
N ALA A 4 31.94 20.23 -24.65
CA ALA A 4 33.08 20.11 -25.54
C ALA A 4 34.21 20.96 -24.95
N ILE A 5 35.15 20.30 -24.25
CA ILE A 5 36.38 20.93 -23.78
C ILE A 5 37.21 21.23 -25.04
N ILE A 6 37.21 22.48 -25.48
CA ILE A 6 38.14 22.95 -26.50
C ILE A 6 39.47 23.09 -25.78
N GLY A 7 40.44 22.20 -26.04
CA GLY A 7 41.75 22.29 -25.40
C GLY A 7 42.37 23.67 -25.61
N ASN A 8 42.99 24.23 -24.57
CA ASN A 8 43.49 25.62 -24.54
C ASN A 8 44.30 26.01 -25.80
N GLN A 9 45.04 25.09 -26.41
CA GLN A 9 45.79 25.32 -27.66
C GLN A 9 44.93 25.78 -28.84
N SER A 10 43.67 25.35 -28.94
CA SER A 10 42.75 25.75 -30.02
C SER A 10 42.09 27.11 -29.77
N LEU A 11 42.22 27.67 -28.56
CA LEU A 11 41.71 29.00 -28.20
C LEU A 11 42.78 30.09 -28.29
N MET A 12 44.06 29.71 -28.31
CA MET A 12 45.19 30.64 -28.31
C MET A 12 45.17 31.57 -29.54
N PRO A 13 45.16 32.89 -29.33
CA PRO A 13 45.40 33.86 -30.40
C PRO A 13 46.73 33.63 -31.11
N ARG A 14 46.80 34.03 -32.38
CA ARG A 14 48.06 33.97 -33.15
C ARG A 14 49.10 34.90 -32.53
N ALA A 15 50.23 34.34 -32.09
CA ALA A 15 51.31 35.10 -31.49
C ALA A 15 51.80 36.28 -32.38
N PHE A 16 52.10 37.42 -31.77
CA PHE A 16 52.49 38.65 -32.51
C PHE A 16 53.69 38.45 -33.44
N ARG A 17 54.64 37.58 -33.05
CA ARG A 17 55.83 37.24 -33.86
C ARG A 17 55.52 36.71 -35.26
N LEU A 18 54.31 36.20 -35.48
CA LEU A 18 53.86 35.62 -36.74
C LEU A 18 53.19 36.65 -37.66
N GLY A 19 53.19 37.93 -37.28
CA GLY A 19 52.57 39.03 -38.03
C GLY A 19 51.45 39.73 -37.28
N LEU A 20 51.21 41.00 -37.64
CA LEU A 20 50.16 41.86 -37.07
C LEU A 20 48.92 41.99 -37.97
N ASP A 21 48.85 41.21 -39.05
CA ASP A 21 47.77 41.21 -40.04
C ASP A 21 46.47 40.59 -39.53
N GLN A 22 46.52 39.81 -38.44
CA GLN A 22 45.35 39.28 -37.73
C GLN A 22 45.01 40.03 -36.43
N TRP A 23 45.63 41.20 -36.23
CA TRP A 23 45.43 42.04 -35.06
C TRP A 23 44.81 43.36 -35.50
N SER A 24 43.53 43.53 -35.19
CA SER A 24 42.74 44.70 -35.54
C SER A 24 43.02 45.89 -34.62
N ARG A 25 42.96 47.08 -35.20
CA ARG A 25 42.97 48.39 -34.54
C ARG A 25 41.59 48.82 -34.05
N THR A 26 40.54 48.02 -34.27
CA THR A 26 39.16 48.33 -33.87
C THR A 26 38.48 47.11 -33.24
N ASP A 27 37.38 46.59 -33.79
CA ASP A 27 36.53 45.56 -33.19
C ASP A 27 36.87 44.11 -33.57
N GLY A 28 37.92 43.90 -34.39
CA GLY A 28 38.33 42.56 -34.83
C GLY A 28 37.53 41.98 -36.00
N ARG A 29 36.48 42.65 -36.50
CA ARG A 29 35.66 42.11 -37.60
C ARG A 29 36.39 42.17 -38.94
N ALA A 30 35.92 41.35 -39.88
CA ALA A 30 36.42 41.37 -41.25
C ALA A 30 36.32 42.78 -41.86
N GLY A 31 37.40 43.23 -42.52
CA GLY A 31 37.50 44.58 -43.09
C GLY A 31 37.99 45.66 -42.12
N SER A 32 38.16 45.35 -40.83
CA SER A 32 38.76 46.29 -39.88
C SER A 32 40.23 46.59 -40.21
N PRO A 33 40.74 47.82 -39.97
CA PRO A 33 42.15 48.13 -40.13
C PRO A 33 43.01 47.31 -39.17
N THR A 34 44.17 46.84 -39.62
CA THR A 34 45.07 45.98 -38.85
C THR A 34 46.31 46.74 -38.37
N TRP A 35 47.04 46.15 -37.44
CA TRP A 35 48.31 46.68 -36.95
C TRP A 35 49.48 46.41 -37.90
N ALA A 36 49.30 45.61 -38.95
CA ALA A 36 50.31 45.41 -39.99
C ALA A 36 50.56 46.71 -40.76
N GLY A 37 51.81 47.16 -40.79
CA GLY A 37 52.22 48.39 -41.48
C GLY A 37 51.80 49.69 -40.80
N ALA A 38 51.26 49.64 -39.57
CA ALA A 38 50.97 50.84 -38.79
C ALA A 38 52.27 51.55 -38.38
N ALA A 39 52.40 52.85 -38.68
CA ALA A 39 53.63 53.60 -38.43
C ALA A 39 53.98 53.75 -36.94
N ASN A 40 53.02 53.52 -36.05
CA ASN A 40 53.15 53.63 -34.60
C ASN A 40 53.17 52.27 -33.89
N ALA A 41 53.42 51.17 -34.61
CA ALA A 41 53.55 49.83 -34.02
C ALA A 41 54.70 49.04 -34.65
N ALA A 42 55.37 48.21 -33.85
CA ALA A 42 56.43 47.34 -34.31
C ALA A 42 56.44 46.00 -33.54
N ILE A 43 56.93 44.95 -34.19
CA ILE A 43 57.28 43.71 -33.49
C ILE A 43 58.70 43.90 -32.93
N VAL A 44 58.83 43.83 -31.60
CA VAL A 44 60.12 43.77 -30.93
C VAL A 44 60.53 42.30 -30.87
N PRO A 45 61.66 41.88 -31.46
CA PRO A 45 61.99 40.47 -31.61
C PRO A 45 62.56 39.82 -30.33
N ALA A 46 63.16 40.61 -29.45
CA ALA A 46 63.89 40.13 -28.28
C ALA A 46 63.79 41.12 -27.09
N ASP A 47 62.57 41.33 -26.61
CA ASP A 47 62.35 41.97 -25.32
C ASP A 47 62.77 41.05 -24.16
N GLU A 48 63.38 41.62 -23.12
CA GLU A 48 63.93 40.87 -21.98
C GLU A 48 62.85 40.08 -21.20
N ASP A 49 61.61 40.59 -21.12
CA ASP A 49 60.53 39.97 -20.35
C ASP A 49 59.59 39.12 -21.22
N PHE A 50 59.37 39.53 -22.47
CA PHE A 50 58.34 38.95 -23.35
C PHE A 50 58.89 38.17 -24.54
N GLY A 51 60.20 38.18 -24.79
CA GLY A 51 60.76 37.69 -26.04
C GLY A 51 60.21 38.48 -27.22
N SER A 52 59.51 37.83 -28.15
CA SER A 52 58.90 38.56 -29.27
C SER A 52 57.52 39.13 -28.90
N CYS A 53 57.39 40.45 -28.88
CA CYS A 53 56.19 41.16 -28.43
C CYS A 53 55.80 42.32 -29.36
N LEU A 54 54.59 42.84 -29.19
CA LEU A 54 54.10 44.02 -29.88
C LEU A 54 54.48 45.28 -29.09
N GLU A 55 55.13 46.25 -29.72
CA GLU A 55 55.30 47.61 -29.18
C GLU A 55 54.37 48.57 -29.93
N ILE A 56 53.58 49.37 -29.20
CA ILE A 56 52.70 50.41 -29.75
C ILE A 56 53.02 51.75 -29.08
N LEU A 57 53.20 52.79 -29.90
CA LEU A 57 53.09 54.18 -29.45
C LEU A 57 51.60 54.58 -29.48
N LYS A 58 51.01 54.76 -28.29
CA LYS A 58 49.60 55.13 -28.12
C LYS A 58 49.34 56.54 -28.65
N GLN A 59 48.35 56.69 -29.55
CA GLN A 59 48.01 57.96 -30.21
C GLN A 59 46.52 58.30 -30.17
N GLU A 60 45.66 57.38 -29.76
CA GLU A 60 44.20 57.51 -29.77
C GLU A 60 43.67 57.38 -28.34
N ALA A 61 42.57 58.07 -28.00
CA ALA A 61 41.98 58.02 -26.64
C ALA A 61 41.76 56.58 -26.14
N VAL A 62 41.30 55.68 -27.01
CA VAL A 62 41.29 54.23 -26.81
C VAL A 62 42.04 53.58 -27.95
N THR A 63 43.17 52.94 -27.66
CA THR A 63 43.90 52.15 -28.66
C THR A 63 43.51 50.69 -28.50
N GLN A 64 42.87 50.12 -29.53
CA GLN A 64 42.32 48.76 -29.47
C GLN A 64 43.27 47.77 -30.14
N VAL A 65 43.49 46.64 -29.48
CA VAL A 65 44.18 45.48 -30.03
C VAL A 65 43.20 44.31 -29.94
N ARG A 66 42.71 43.81 -31.08
CA ARG A 66 41.74 42.69 -31.12
C ARG A 66 42.21 41.59 -32.06
N TYR A 67 42.14 40.36 -31.61
CA TYR A 67 42.38 39.21 -32.49
C TYR A 67 41.19 39.01 -33.43
N MET A 68 41.47 38.96 -34.74
CA MET A 68 40.42 38.96 -35.77
C MET A 68 39.75 37.61 -35.97
N GLN A 69 40.31 36.52 -35.46
CA GLN A 69 39.62 35.24 -35.52
C GLN A 69 38.47 35.23 -34.52
N ARG A 70 37.36 34.60 -34.89
CA ARG A 70 36.24 34.36 -33.99
C ARG A 70 36.64 33.28 -32.99
N THR A 71 36.74 33.63 -31.71
CA THR A 71 36.90 32.66 -30.62
C THR A 71 35.52 32.24 -30.13
N PRO A 72 35.12 30.97 -30.25
CA PRO A 72 33.78 30.51 -29.84
C PRO A 72 33.51 30.72 -28.35
N ILE A 73 32.28 31.08 -28.00
CA ILE A 73 31.79 31.04 -26.62
C ILE A 73 30.44 30.31 -26.59
N ASN A 74 30.37 29.22 -25.82
CA ASN A 74 29.19 28.38 -25.72
C ASN A 74 28.48 28.60 -24.37
N PRO A 75 27.15 28.38 -24.28
CA PRO A 75 26.46 28.29 -23.00
C PRO A 75 27.16 27.33 -22.03
N GLY A 76 27.49 27.83 -20.83
CA GLY A 76 28.24 27.09 -19.82
C GLY A 76 29.77 27.18 -19.90
N SER A 77 30.34 27.83 -20.92
CA SER A 77 31.78 28.09 -21.02
C SER A 77 32.19 29.40 -20.33
N TYR A 78 33.35 29.39 -19.69
CA TYR A 78 34.01 30.55 -19.10
C TYR A 78 35.46 30.62 -19.59
N LEU A 79 35.81 31.70 -20.28
CA LEU A 79 37.13 31.91 -20.86
C LEU A 79 37.87 33.01 -20.11
N ARG A 80 39.11 32.75 -19.69
CA ARG A 80 40.02 33.78 -19.17
C ARG A 80 40.85 34.29 -20.33
N ILE A 81 40.82 35.60 -20.54
CA ILE A 81 41.70 36.29 -21.48
C ILE A 81 42.74 37.01 -20.63
N SER A 82 44.02 36.87 -20.97
CA SER A 82 45.10 37.58 -20.28
C SER A 82 46.20 38.06 -21.21
N ALA A 83 46.94 39.08 -20.79
CA ALA A 83 48.16 39.54 -21.45
C ALA A 83 49.10 40.17 -20.43
N ARG A 84 50.41 40.04 -20.62
CA ARG A 84 51.41 40.80 -19.88
C ARG A 84 51.82 42.04 -20.66
N VAL A 85 51.85 43.19 -19.99
CA VAL A 85 52.06 44.50 -20.61
C VAL A 85 53.03 45.33 -19.78
N LYS A 86 53.88 46.14 -20.41
CA LYS A 86 54.74 47.12 -19.74
C LYS A 86 54.85 48.42 -20.53
N ALA A 87 54.99 49.54 -19.82
CA ALA A 87 55.37 50.81 -20.44
C ALA A 87 56.88 50.89 -20.62
N VAL A 88 57.34 51.44 -21.73
CA VAL A 88 58.76 51.58 -22.08
C VAL A 88 59.21 53.04 -22.02
N ALA A 89 58.36 53.97 -22.44
CA ALA A 89 58.62 55.41 -22.41
C ALA A 89 57.32 56.22 -22.53
N GLY A 90 57.34 57.51 -22.17
CA GLY A 90 56.22 58.44 -22.37
C GLY A 90 55.07 58.27 -21.37
N ASN A 91 53.90 58.82 -21.67
CA ASN A 91 52.77 58.80 -20.72
C ASN A 91 52.34 57.37 -20.37
N LEU A 92 51.86 57.14 -19.14
CA LEU A 92 51.48 55.81 -18.65
C LEU A 92 49.95 55.58 -18.82
N PRO A 93 49.50 54.82 -19.83
CA PRO A 93 48.10 54.50 -20.02
C PRO A 93 47.61 53.44 -19.03
N GLN A 94 46.29 53.28 -18.98
CA GLN A 94 45.64 52.12 -18.37
C GLN A 94 45.42 51.03 -19.42
N VAL A 95 45.40 49.78 -18.95
CA VAL A 95 45.20 48.59 -19.78
C VAL A 95 44.01 47.81 -19.25
N ARG A 96 43.14 47.32 -20.13
CA ARG A 96 42.06 46.40 -19.76
C ARG A 96 41.88 45.35 -20.84
N ILE A 97 41.48 44.13 -20.47
CA ILE A 97 40.95 43.19 -21.46
C ILE A 97 39.67 43.77 -22.04
N ALA A 98 39.53 43.67 -23.36
CA ALA A 98 38.34 44.13 -24.04
C ALA A 98 38.09 43.30 -25.31
N ALA A 99 36.83 43.22 -25.72
CA ALA A 99 36.44 42.30 -26.78
C ALA A 99 35.13 42.71 -27.47
N PHE A 100 34.94 42.27 -28.71
CA PHE A 100 33.66 42.37 -29.40
C PHE A 100 32.82 41.12 -29.13
N ALA A 101 31.60 41.28 -28.64
CA ALA A 101 30.66 40.18 -28.40
C ALA A 101 29.79 39.96 -29.65
N GLY A 102 30.03 38.88 -30.39
CA GLY A 102 29.30 38.58 -31.62
C GLY A 102 28.19 37.55 -31.43
N ASN A 103 27.02 37.79 -32.04
CA ASN A 103 25.95 36.80 -32.15
C ASN A 103 26.10 35.90 -33.39
N ALA A 104 25.22 34.91 -33.56
CA ALA A 104 25.26 33.98 -34.69
C ALA A 104 25.19 34.67 -36.08
N ALA A 105 24.52 35.83 -36.17
CA ALA A 105 24.43 36.65 -37.38
C ALA A 105 25.68 37.53 -37.61
N GLY A 106 26.65 37.53 -36.70
CA GLY A 106 27.85 38.37 -36.76
C GLY A 106 27.65 39.80 -36.26
N ASN A 107 26.47 40.11 -35.71
CA ASN A 107 26.16 41.43 -35.15
C ASN A 107 26.64 41.54 -33.70
N ASN A 108 26.92 42.77 -33.27
CA ASN A 108 27.28 43.05 -31.89
C ASN A 108 26.10 42.71 -30.95
N VAL A 109 26.38 42.03 -29.85
CA VAL A 109 25.40 41.84 -28.77
C VAL A 109 25.35 43.13 -27.96
N ALA A 110 24.25 43.88 -28.10
CA ALA A 110 24.06 45.12 -27.36
C ALA A 110 23.79 44.87 -25.86
N GLY A 111 24.25 45.77 -25.00
CA GLY A 111 23.93 45.76 -23.57
C GLY A 111 24.74 44.78 -22.71
N VAL A 112 25.75 44.10 -23.27
CA VAL A 112 26.68 43.26 -22.50
C VAL A 112 28.01 43.97 -22.25
N PRO A 113 28.67 43.77 -21.09
CA PRO A 113 29.98 44.33 -20.80
C PRO A 113 31.03 43.78 -21.76
N GLN A 114 31.71 44.65 -22.51
CA GLN A 114 32.72 44.29 -23.50
C GLN A 114 34.15 44.62 -23.07
N THR A 115 34.30 45.02 -21.81
CA THR A 115 35.56 45.44 -21.21
C THR A 115 35.62 44.90 -19.79
N GLY A 116 36.76 44.31 -19.41
CA GLY A 116 37.05 43.94 -18.04
C GLY A 116 37.58 45.11 -17.20
N PRO A 117 38.07 44.83 -15.98
CA PRO A 117 38.66 45.83 -15.09
C PRO A 117 39.89 46.51 -15.72
N SER A 118 40.05 47.82 -15.47
CA SER A 118 41.23 48.57 -15.89
C SER A 118 42.36 48.48 -14.87
N VAL A 119 43.58 48.26 -15.37
CA VAL A 119 44.81 48.19 -14.59
C VAL A 119 45.71 49.37 -14.97
N THR A 120 46.27 50.07 -13.99
CA THR A 120 47.19 51.20 -14.22
C THR A 120 48.63 50.69 -14.27
N LEU A 121 49.42 51.14 -15.25
CA LEU A 121 50.83 50.78 -15.35
C LEU A 121 51.64 51.53 -14.27
N PRO A 122 52.38 50.82 -13.39
CA PRO A 122 53.00 51.41 -12.20
C PRO A 122 54.30 52.18 -12.49
N GLY A 123 54.89 52.02 -13.67
CA GLY A 123 56.12 52.66 -14.08
C GLY A 123 56.76 52.01 -15.30
N TYR A 124 57.88 52.54 -15.76
CA TYR A 124 58.60 52.00 -16.91
C TYR A 124 59.31 50.68 -16.59
N GLY A 125 59.31 49.75 -17.55
CA GLY A 125 59.92 48.43 -17.42
C GLY A 125 59.20 47.46 -16.49
N GLN A 126 58.15 47.91 -15.77
CA GLN A 126 57.39 47.06 -14.86
C GLN A 126 56.33 46.27 -15.62
N VAL A 127 56.43 44.94 -15.56
CA VAL A 127 55.46 44.02 -16.18
C VAL A 127 54.21 43.91 -15.31
N VAL A 128 53.05 44.07 -15.95
CA VAL A 128 51.74 43.89 -15.33
C VAL A 128 50.92 42.87 -16.13
N GLU A 129 50.30 41.92 -15.44
CA GLU A 129 49.32 41.04 -16.05
C GLU A 129 47.92 41.68 -15.97
N VAL A 130 47.25 41.76 -17.12
CA VAL A 130 45.84 42.16 -17.21
C VAL A 130 45.03 40.93 -17.58
N SER A 131 43.92 40.67 -16.89
CA SER A 131 43.03 39.54 -17.18
C SER A 131 41.56 39.88 -16.99
N ALA A 132 40.69 39.13 -17.68
CA ALA A 132 39.25 39.15 -17.46
C ALA A 132 38.61 37.82 -17.86
N ILE A 133 37.56 37.42 -17.15
CA ILE A 133 36.78 36.22 -17.43
C ILE A 133 35.49 36.60 -18.17
N VAL A 134 35.29 35.97 -19.32
CA VAL A 134 34.11 36.10 -20.18
C VAL A 134 33.29 34.84 -20.06
N GLY A 135 32.00 34.96 -19.81
CA GLY A 135 31.09 33.83 -19.67
C GLY A 135 29.68 34.14 -20.15
N THR A 136 28.89 33.11 -20.40
CA THR A 136 27.48 33.28 -20.81
C THR A 136 26.54 33.54 -19.63
N GLY A 137 26.93 33.18 -18.39
CA GLY A 137 26.16 33.41 -17.17
C GLY A 137 26.74 34.51 -16.28
N ARG A 138 25.89 35.17 -15.48
CA ARG A 138 26.36 36.03 -14.37
C ARG A 138 26.72 35.13 -13.19
N ARG A 139 28.01 35.05 -12.87
CA ARG A 139 28.55 34.37 -11.69
C ARG A 139 29.56 35.29 -11.02
N GLU A 140 29.74 35.10 -9.72
CA GLU A 140 30.83 35.75 -8.99
C GLU A 140 32.17 35.40 -9.65
N GLY A 141 33.01 36.40 -9.92
CA GLY A 141 34.27 36.24 -10.65
C GLY A 141 34.19 36.30 -12.18
N VAL A 142 33.01 36.52 -12.78
CA VAL A 142 32.87 36.75 -14.24
C VAL A 142 32.78 38.25 -14.52
N ASP A 143 33.79 38.80 -15.18
CA ASP A 143 33.87 40.23 -15.52
C ASP A 143 32.94 40.61 -16.68
N MET A 144 32.88 39.76 -17.70
CA MET A 144 32.17 40.01 -18.95
C MET A 144 31.08 38.96 -19.19
N ALA A 145 29.93 39.12 -18.54
CA ALA A 145 28.77 38.24 -18.69
C ALA A 145 27.96 38.56 -19.96
N TRP A 146 28.14 37.77 -21.02
CA TRP A 146 27.62 38.04 -22.36
C TRP A 146 26.26 37.42 -22.69
N GLY A 147 25.69 36.60 -21.80
CA GLY A 147 24.40 35.95 -22.05
C GLY A 147 24.45 34.90 -23.16
N ARG A 148 23.28 34.36 -23.52
CA ARG A 148 23.15 33.27 -24.53
C ARG A 148 23.17 33.76 -25.98
N ALA A 149 23.06 35.06 -26.21
CA ALA A 149 23.04 35.64 -27.55
C ALA A 149 24.44 35.74 -28.17
N ALA A 150 25.50 35.79 -27.36
CA ALA A 150 26.87 35.76 -27.84
C ALA A 150 27.28 34.32 -28.18
N THR A 151 27.83 34.14 -29.38
CA THR A 151 28.33 32.85 -29.89
C THR A 151 29.83 32.86 -30.17
N PHE A 152 30.44 34.04 -30.28
CA PHE A 152 31.88 34.21 -30.38
C PHE A 152 32.33 35.57 -29.83
N GLY A 153 33.63 35.68 -29.57
CA GLY A 153 34.30 36.95 -29.27
C GLY A 153 35.48 37.23 -30.19
N HIS A 154 35.74 38.51 -30.47
CA HIS A 154 37.06 38.97 -30.89
C HIS A 154 37.76 39.54 -29.65
N PHE A 155 38.71 38.80 -29.09
CA PHE A 155 39.33 39.12 -27.81
C PHE A 155 40.66 39.85 -27.96
N GLY A 156 40.98 40.69 -26.99
CA GLY A 156 42.26 41.36 -26.87
C GLY A 156 42.24 42.37 -25.74
N LEU A 157 42.80 43.56 -25.96
CA LEU A 157 42.91 44.59 -24.92
C LEU A 157 42.74 46.01 -25.46
N ASP A 158 42.39 46.92 -24.56
CA ASP A 158 42.42 48.37 -24.81
C ASP A 158 43.55 49.02 -24.02
N LEU A 159 44.20 50.02 -24.63
CA LEU A 159 45.00 51.03 -23.92
C LEU A 159 44.20 52.33 -23.84
N THR A 160 43.89 52.78 -22.62
CA THR A 160 43.08 53.98 -22.36
C THR A 160 43.87 55.03 -21.58
N GLY A 161 43.41 56.28 -21.55
CA GLY A 161 44.11 57.39 -20.90
C GLY A 161 45.04 58.16 -21.84
N ASP A 162 46.06 58.81 -21.30
CA ASP A 162 46.91 59.76 -22.03
C ASP A 162 47.68 59.13 -23.18
N ASN A 163 47.83 59.88 -24.27
CA ASN A 163 48.57 59.47 -25.46
C ASN A 163 50.08 59.73 -25.31
N ASN A 164 50.86 59.24 -26.27
CA ASN A 164 52.33 59.36 -26.37
C ASN A 164 53.12 58.45 -25.40
N GLY A 165 52.51 57.37 -24.92
CA GLY A 165 53.19 56.27 -24.25
C GLY A 165 53.58 55.15 -25.21
N SER A 166 54.82 54.65 -25.13
CA SER A 166 55.26 53.42 -25.81
C SER A 166 55.03 52.21 -24.90
N ILE A 167 54.23 51.25 -25.36
CA ILE A 167 53.74 50.11 -24.58
C ILE A 167 54.11 48.80 -25.28
N ARG A 168 54.78 47.90 -24.55
CA ARG A 168 55.04 46.53 -24.99
C ARG A 168 54.00 45.57 -24.44
N ILE A 169 53.51 44.68 -25.30
CA ILE A 169 52.42 43.75 -25.05
C ILE A 169 52.88 42.36 -25.47
N GLU A 170 52.90 41.42 -24.53
CA GLU A 170 53.06 40.00 -24.83
C GLU A 170 51.82 39.44 -25.54
N SER A 171 52.01 38.39 -26.36
CA SER A 171 50.90 37.72 -27.05
C SER A 171 49.78 37.36 -26.08
N VAL A 172 48.54 37.76 -26.44
CA VAL A 172 47.34 37.50 -25.63
C VAL A 172 47.11 36.00 -25.50
N MET A 173 46.74 35.56 -24.30
CA MET A 173 46.39 34.19 -23.97
C MET A 173 44.89 34.06 -23.75
N ILE A 174 44.30 32.94 -24.18
CA ILE A 174 42.90 32.59 -23.89
C ILE A 174 42.86 31.16 -23.34
N GLU A 175 42.28 30.99 -22.17
CA GLU A 175 42.19 29.73 -21.45
C GLU A 175 40.73 29.38 -21.12
N ASP A 176 40.35 28.11 -21.25
CA ASP A 176 39.08 27.63 -20.73
C ASP A 176 39.18 27.40 -19.21
N VAL A 177 38.51 28.25 -18.43
CA VAL A 177 38.46 28.19 -16.96
C VAL A 177 37.12 27.67 -16.44
N THR A 178 36.32 27.03 -17.30
CA THR A 178 34.98 26.52 -16.95
C THR A 178 35.00 25.61 -15.72
N ALA A 179 36.05 24.79 -15.56
CA ALA A 179 36.21 23.89 -14.42
C ALA A 179 36.16 24.60 -13.05
N ALA A 180 36.64 25.84 -12.96
CA ALA A 180 36.63 26.62 -11.72
C ALA A 180 35.21 27.01 -11.26
N PHE A 181 34.23 27.02 -12.17
CA PHE A 181 32.86 27.38 -11.87
C PHE A 181 31.94 26.18 -11.57
N VAL A 182 32.43 24.94 -11.79
CA VAL A 182 31.66 23.69 -11.64
C VAL A 182 31.11 23.48 -10.21
N PRO A 183 31.84 23.74 -9.12
CA PRO A 183 31.30 23.52 -7.76
C PRO A 183 30.04 24.36 -7.47
N GLY A 184 29.96 25.60 -7.97
CA GLY A 184 28.77 26.44 -7.88
C GLY A 184 27.69 26.11 -8.93
N MET A 185 27.86 25.07 -9.74
CA MET A 185 26.87 24.59 -10.72
C MET A 185 26.13 23.34 -10.25
N LEU A 186 26.65 22.63 -9.25
CA LEU A 186 26.09 21.37 -8.77
C LEU A 186 25.10 21.62 -7.63
N ASP A 187 23.93 21.02 -7.75
CA ASP A 187 22.84 21.03 -6.76
C ASP A 187 22.96 19.89 -5.74
N TRP A 188 24.10 19.20 -5.72
CA TRP A 188 24.38 18.08 -4.82
C TRP A 188 25.74 18.20 -4.12
N VAL A 189 25.87 17.46 -3.01
CA VAL A 189 27.06 17.34 -2.17
C VAL A 189 27.47 15.88 -2.10
N ASP A 190 28.70 15.56 -2.52
CA ASP A 190 29.24 14.20 -2.48
C ASP A 190 29.65 13.82 -1.06
N VAL A 191 29.26 12.65 -0.57
CA VAL A 191 29.76 12.14 0.72
C VAL A 191 31.28 11.88 0.72
N ARG A 192 31.89 11.63 -0.45
CA ARG A 192 33.34 11.42 -0.58
C ARG A 192 34.16 12.68 -0.34
N ASP A 193 33.61 13.85 -0.64
CA ASP A 193 34.24 15.14 -0.33
C ASP A 193 34.40 15.34 1.19
N PHE A 194 33.67 14.57 2.00
CA PHE A 194 33.73 14.56 3.46
C PHE A 194 34.41 13.32 4.03
N GLY A 195 35.11 12.54 3.20
CA GLY A 195 35.93 11.41 3.62
C GLY A 195 35.24 10.06 3.65
N ALA A 196 34.07 9.90 3.03
CA ALA A 196 33.45 8.58 2.85
C ALA A 196 34.31 7.74 1.88
N MET A 197 34.63 6.51 2.27
CA MET A 197 35.46 5.58 1.49
C MET A 197 34.63 4.71 0.56
N GLY A 198 33.48 4.21 1.01
CA GLY A 198 32.61 3.35 0.20
C GLY A 198 33.21 1.97 -0.11
N ASP A 199 34.09 1.46 0.76
CA ASP A 199 34.81 0.18 0.62
C ASP A 199 34.10 -1.02 1.29
N GLY A 200 32.96 -0.79 1.94
CA GLY A 200 32.14 -1.77 2.67
C GLY A 200 32.63 -2.10 4.08
N THR A 201 33.77 -1.55 4.51
CA THR A 201 34.44 -1.88 5.77
C THR A 201 34.66 -0.68 6.69
N THR A 202 35.01 0.48 6.14
CA THR A 202 35.19 1.74 6.85
C THR A 202 33.84 2.30 7.28
N ASP A 203 33.71 2.74 8.54
CA ASP A 203 32.45 3.36 9.02
C ASP A 203 32.34 4.80 8.47
N ASP A 204 31.56 4.95 7.40
CA ASP A 204 31.40 6.19 6.64
C ASP A 204 30.39 7.16 7.27
N ARG A 205 29.82 6.79 8.43
CA ARG A 205 28.77 7.56 9.10
C ARG A 205 29.12 9.02 9.32
N ALA A 206 30.33 9.31 9.80
CA ALA A 206 30.74 10.68 10.12
C ALA A 206 30.78 11.57 8.86
N ALA A 207 31.24 11.01 7.74
CA ALA A 207 31.26 11.69 6.45
C ALA A 207 29.83 12.01 5.95
N PHE A 208 28.88 11.08 6.13
CA PHE A 208 27.48 11.32 5.77
C PHE A 208 26.85 12.45 6.58
N ILE A 209 27.12 12.53 7.89
CA ILE A 209 26.62 13.62 8.75
C ILE A 209 27.21 14.96 8.30
N ALA A 210 28.51 15.00 8.02
CA ALA A 210 29.18 16.23 7.58
C ALA A 210 28.66 16.68 6.20
N ALA A 211 28.43 15.74 5.27
CA ALA A 211 27.84 16.02 3.97
C ALA A 211 26.40 16.54 4.09
N ASP A 212 25.56 15.96 4.96
CA ASP A 212 24.19 16.43 5.21
C ASP A 212 24.16 17.86 5.76
N GLN A 213 25.06 18.17 6.70
CA GLN A 213 25.20 19.52 7.23
C GLN A 213 25.65 20.52 6.15
N ALA A 214 26.61 20.14 5.31
CA ALA A 214 27.12 20.98 4.23
C ALA A 214 26.15 21.13 3.05
N ALA A 215 25.25 20.17 2.85
CA ALA A 215 24.22 20.25 1.82
C ALA A 215 23.32 21.47 2.03
N ALA A 216 23.02 21.84 3.28
CA ALA A 216 22.25 23.03 3.62
C ALA A 216 20.93 23.13 2.81
N GLY A 217 20.27 21.98 2.58
CA GLY A 217 19.04 21.86 1.80
C GLY A 217 19.22 21.44 0.34
N ARG A 218 20.46 21.34 -0.16
CA ARG A 218 20.82 20.67 -1.43
C ARG A 218 20.72 19.16 -1.30
N GLN A 219 20.86 18.42 -2.39
CA GLN A 219 20.83 16.96 -2.36
C GLN A 219 22.17 16.39 -1.87
N VAL A 220 22.16 15.34 -1.06
CA VAL A 220 23.35 14.52 -0.77
C VAL A 220 23.46 13.44 -1.85
N LEU A 221 24.61 13.35 -2.53
CA LEU A 221 24.93 12.25 -3.44
C LEU A 221 25.74 11.19 -2.70
N VAL A 222 25.32 9.93 -2.83
CA VAL A 222 26.07 8.75 -2.41
C VAL A 222 26.55 8.03 -3.66
N PRO A 223 27.79 8.25 -4.13
CA PRO A 223 28.30 7.65 -5.36
C PRO A 223 28.38 6.13 -5.30
N GLU A 224 28.62 5.48 -6.44
CA GLU A 224 28.85 4.03 -6.52
C GLU A 224 29.88 3.55 -5.49
N GLY A 225 29.52 2.54 -4.70
CA GLY A 225 30.33 2.02 -3.59
C GLY A 225 29.45 1.30 -2.56
N SER A 226 30.08 0.72 -1.53
CA SER A 226 29.39 0.10 -0.39
C SER A 226 29.77 0.85 0.88
N TYR A 227 28.83 1.53 1.53
CA TYR A 227 29.12 2.41 2.66
C TYR A 227 28.63 1.75 3.95
N ARG A 228 29.57 1.36 4.81
CA ARG A 228 29.21 0.82 6.12
C ARG A 228 28.80 1.98 7.03
N ILE A 229 27.61 1.89 7.62
CA ILE A 229 27.11 2.86 8.59
C ILE A 229 26.86 2.11 9.90
N GLY A 230 27.75 2.29 10.88
CA GLY A 230 27.79 1.46 12.09
C GLY A 230 26.65 1.70 13.10
N SER A 231 25.90 2.79 12.98
CA SER A 231 24.85 3.21 13.92
C SER A 231 23.78 4.12 13.27
N ASP A 232 22.74 4.49 14.03
CA ASP A 232 21.56 5.25 13.56
C ASP A 232 21.88 6.50 12.74
N LEU A 233 21.57 6.51 11.44
CA LEU A 233 21.77 7.64 10.53
C LEU A 233 20.47 8.38 10.26
N SER A 234 20.52 9.70 10.40
CA SER A 234 19.41 10.61 10.06
C SER A 234 19.93 11.66 9.09
N LEU A 235 19.28 11.78 7.94
CA LEU A 235 19.60 12.76 6.91
C LEU A 235 18.44 13.74 6.79
N SER A 236 18.75 15.02 6.94
CA SER A 236 17.79 16.13 6.85
C SER A 236 17.63 16.66 5.43
N SER A 237 18.60 16.40 4.57
CA SER A 237 18.61 16.77 3.16
C SER A 237 18.04 15.66 2.27
N PRO A 238 17.52 15.99 1.07
CA PRO A 238 17.20 14.98 0.08
C PRO A 238 18.46 14.16 -0.25
N VAL A 239 18.32 12.86 -0.49
CA VAL A 239 19.47 11.99 -0.77
C VAL A 239 19.27 11.21 -2.06
N ARG A 240 20.36 11.01 -2.81
CA ARG A 240 20.41 10.16 -4.00
C ARG A 240 21.46 9.06 -3.81
N PHE A 241 21.00 7.82 -3.79
CA PHE A 241 21.86 6.64 -3.74
C PHE A 241 22.21 6.15 -5.16
N VAL A 242 23.51 6.10 -5.44
CA VAL A 242 24.11 5.35 -6.56
C VAL A 242 24.85 4.12 -6.03
N GLY A 243 25.50 4.25 -4.87
CA GLY A 243 26.00 3.12 -4.06
C GLY A 243 24.98 2.62 -3.03
N THR A 244 25.38 1.64 -2.22
CA THR A 244 24.53 1.00 -1.20
C THR A 244 25.09 1.15 0.20
N LEU A 245 24.22 0.99 1.21
CA LEU A 245 24.52 1.02 2.62
C LEU A 245 24.58 -0.39 3.20
N SER A 246 25.48 -0.59 4.16
CA SER A 246 25.50 -1.76 5.04
C SER A 246 25.35 -1.30 6.48
N MET A 247 24.28 -1.75 7.15
CA MET A 247 23.90 -1.31 8.50
C MET A 247 23.57 -2.51 9.39
N PRO A 248 23.95 -2.52 10.69
CA PRO A 248 23.42 -3.51 11.61
C PRO A 248 21.89 -3.33 11.73
N ARG A 249 21.13 -4.42 11.91
CA ARG A 249 19.66 -4.39 11.97
C ARG A 249 19.11 -3.46 13.08
N THR A 250 19.87 -3.32 14.17
CA THR A 250 19.57 -2.42 15.28
C THR A 250 19.72 -0.94 14.94
N ALA A 251 20.52 -0.59 13.93
CA ALA A 251 20.69 0.79 13.48
C ALA A 251 19.50 1.24 12.60
N ARG A 252 19.10 2.49 12.73
CA ARG A 252 17.98 3.08 11.98
C ARG A 252 18.48 4.00 10.87
N LEU A 253 17.77 4.03 9.76
CA LEU A 253 17.97 5.00 8.68
C LEU A 253 16.73 5.89 8.57
N ALA A 254 16.84 7.15 8.97
CA ALA A 254 15.79 8.15 8.86
C ALA A 254 16.09 9.13 7.73
N LEU A 255 15.27 9.12 6.68
CA LEU A 255 15.40 9.99 5.51
C LEU A 255 14.30 11.05 5.53
N MET A 256 14.55 12.19 6.17
CA MET A 256 13.49 13.16 6.53
C MET A 256 12.87 13.87 5.31
N ARG A 257 13.61 14.02 4.20
CA ARG A 257 13.13 14.65 2.95
C ARG A 257 13.07 13.70 1.75
N SER A 258 13.30 12.41 1.98
CA SER A 258 13.26 11.35 0.97
C SER A 258 12.63 10.08 1.56
N PHE A 259 11.53 10.25 2.31
CA PHE A 259 10.80 9.15 2.92
C PHE A 259 9.85 8.52 1.91
N ASP A 260 10.42 7.70 1.02
CA ASP A 260 9.71 6.91 0.02
C ASP A 260 10.41 5.57 -0.19
N PHE A 261 9.65 4.54 -0.58
CA PHE A 261 10.23 3.21 -0.74
C PHE A 261 11.33 3.14 -1.80
N PRO A 262 11.23 3.77 -3.00
CA PRO A 262 12.31 3.75 -3.98
C PRO A 262 13.66 4.22 -3.43
N THR A 263 13.68 5.24 -2.57
CA THR A 263 14.91 5.73 -1.93
C THR A 263 15.49 4.69 -0.97
N TYR A 264 14.66 4.03 -0.16
CA TYR A 264 15.12 2.92 0.70
C TYR A 264 15.61 1.72 -0.10
N ALA A 265 14.91 1.33 -1.17
CA ALA A 265 15.35 0.25 -2.06
C ALA A 265 16.71 0.56 -2.70
N ALA A 266 16.90 1.79 -3.20
CA ALA A 266 18.18 2.24 -3.75
C ALA A 266 19.30 2.26 -2.69
N ALA A 267 18.98 2.67 -1.45
CA ALA A 267 19.95 2.71 -0.36
C ALA A 267 20.54 1.34 -0.03
N PHE A 268 19.83 0.23 -0.24
CA PHE A 268 20.32 -1.11 0.12
C PHE A 268 20.62 -2.01 -1.09
N GLY A 269 20.08 -1.69 -2.27
CA GLY A 269 20.18 -2.55 -3.46
C GLY A 269 19.38 -3.85 -3.35
N ASP A 270 18.63 -4.04 -2.27
CA ASP A 270 17.75 -5.17 -1.99
C ASP A 270 16.39 -4.64 -1.52
N GLU A 271 15.31 -5.02 -2.21
CA GLU A 271 13.97 -4.49 -1.95
C GLU A 271 13.39 -4.98 -0.62
N THR A 272 13.77 -6.18 -0.18
CA THR A 272 13.30 -6.76 1.08
C THR A 272 13.93 -6.04 2.27
N GLU A 273 15.26 -5.85 2.25
CA GLU A 273 15.98 -5.08 3.27
C GLU A 273 15.58 -3.60 3.24
N GLY A 274 15.38 -3.03 2.05
CA GLY A 274 14.82 -1.69 1.87
C GLY A 274 13.45 -1.55 2.55
N MET A 275 12.55 -2.52 2.38
CA MET A 275 11.23 -2.53 3.01
C MET A 275 11.35 -2.64 4.55
N LYS A 276 12.22 -3.53 5.04
CA LYS A 276 12.47 -3.65 6.50
C LYS A 276 12.96 -2.33 7.10
N ARG A 277 13.86 -1.62 6.42
CA ARG A 277 14.40 -0.30 6.87
C ARG A 277 13.37 0.80 6.80
N ALA A 278 12.57 0.84 5.74
CA ALA A 278 11.47 1.80 5.59
C ALA A 278 10.43 1.62 6.71
N LEU A 279 10.08 0.37 7.05
CA LEU A 279 9.19 0.05 8.17
C LEU A 279 9.79 0.42 9.53
N GLN A 280 11.09 0.17 9.72
CA GLN A 280 11.80 0.56 10.93
C GLN A 280 11.72 2.07 11.16
N ALA A 281 11.84 2.86 10.08
CA ALA A 281 11.66 4.30 10.14
C ALA A 281 10.19 4.70 10.38
N LEU A 282 9.25 4.10 9.65
CA LEU A 282 7.80 4.38 9.73
C LEU A 282 7.24 4.21 11.16
N LEU A 283 7.62 3.10 11.81
CA LEU A 283 7.19 2.75 13.17
C LEU A 283 8.09 3.38 14.25
N GLY A 284 9.28 3.85 13.87
CA GLY A 284 10.21 4.54 14.75
C GLY A 284 10.01 6.05 14.72
N PHE A 285 11.09 6.78 14.41
CA PHE A 285 11.09 8.24 14.34
C PHE A 285 11.15 8.69 12.88
N THR A 286 10.00 9.13 12.38
CA THR A 286 9.82 9.88 11.14
C THR A 286 8.72 10.90 11.38
N ASP A 287 8.80 12.05 10.72
CA ASP A 287 7.73 13.05 10.64
C ASP A 287 6.63 12.65 9.63
N HIS A 288 6.78 11.51 8.95
CA HIS A 288 5.83 10.99 7.97
C HIS A 288 4.86 9.97 8.57
N ALA A 289 3.59 10.07 8.19
CA ALA A 289 2.57 9.09 8.56
C ALA A 289 2.35 8.00 7.49
N VAL A 290 2.92 8.17 6.29
CA VAL A 290 2.68 7.34 5.11
C VAL A 290 4.02 6.96 4.49
N LEU A 291 4.27 5.66 4.33
CA LEU A 291 5.29 5.14 3.44
C LEU A 291 4.67 4.96 2.05
N ASP A 292 5.06 5.81 1.12
CA ASP A 292 4.62 5.74 -0.28
C ASP A 292 5.52 4.78 -1.07
N LEU A 293 4.93 3.82 -1.78
CA LEU A 293 5.66 2.92 -2.68
C LEU A 293 5.88 3.54 -4.08
N CYS A 294 5.30 4.71 -4.34
CA CYS A 294 5.45 5.50 -5.56
C CYS A 294 5.08 4.72 -6.85
N GLY A 295 4.04 3.90 -6.78
CA GLY A 295 3.59 3.04 -7.87
C GLY A 295 4.52 1.86 -8.20
N ARG A 296 5.54 1.61 -7.36
CA ARG A 296 6.52 0.54 -7.59
C ARG A 296 5.93 -0.83 -7.29
N ASN A 297 6.38 -1.83 -8.03
CA ASN A 297 6.22 -3.23 -7.66
C ASN A 297 7.42 -3.70 -6.82
N VAL A 298 7.18 -3.98 -5.55
CA VAL A 298 8.16 -4.41 -4.56
C VAL A 298 8.23 -5.93 -4.52
N HIS A 299 9.41 -6.50 -4.74
CA HIS A 299 9.66 -7.94 -4.74
C HIS A 299 10.22 -8.38 -3.39
N LEU A 300 9.44 -9.18 -2.66
CA LEU A 300 9.86 -9.76 -1.40
C LEU A 300 10.43 -11.16 -1.62
N SER A 301 11.66 -11.39 -1.15
CA SER A 301 12.31 -12.72 -1.18
C SER A 301 11.98 -13.58 0.03
N GLU A 302 11.50 -12.96 1.11
CA GLU A 302 11.09 -13.61 2.35
C GLU A 302 10.01 -12.79 3.09
N PRO A 303 9.29 -13.40 4.06
CA PRO A 303 8.30 -12.70 4.89
C PRO A 303 8.87 -11.48 5.62
N ILE A 304 8.14 -10.37 5.61
CA ILE A 304 8.45 -9.23 6.48
C ILE A 304 7.89 -9.47 7.87
N THR A 305 8.69 -10.08 8.75
CA THR A 305 8.33 -10.19 10.17
C THR A 305 8.70 -8.92 10.93
N ILE A 306 7.76 -8.34 11.66
CA ILE A 306 8.01 -7.05 12.33
C ILE A 306 9.06 -7.15 13.44
N ALA A 307 9.17 -8.28 14.11
CA ALA A 307 10.21 -8.49 15.13
C ALA A 307 11.63 -8.39 14.53
N ASP A 308 11.82 -8.79 13.27
CA ASP A 308 13.07 -8.64 12.53
C ASP A 308 13.21 -7.24 11.91
N ALA A 309 12.17 -6.75 11.23
CA ALA A 309 12.20 -5.45 10.57
C ALA A 309 12.39 -4.28 11.57
N VAL A 310 11.76 -4.37 12.74
CA VAL A 310 11.76 -3.33 13.78
C VAL A 310 12.07 -3.93 15.16
N PRO A 311 13.34 -4.33 15.41
CA PRO A 311 13.72 -5.03 16.64
C PRO A 311 13.36 -4.23 17.90
N GLY A 312 12.79 -4.91 18.88
CA GLY A 312 12.40 -4.33 20.17
C GLY A 312 11.04 -3.60 20.18
N MET A 313 10.40 -3.42 19.02
CA MET A 313 9.06 -2.82 18.94
C MET A 313 7.98 -3.87 19.16
N THR A 314 7.37 -3.88 20.34
CA THR A 314 6.28 -4.82 20.68
C THR A 314 4.89 -4.18 20.65
N SER A 315 4.80 -2.85 20.66
CA SER A 315 3.53 -2.11 20.72
C SER A 315 3.58 -0.83 19.90
N PHE A 316 2.54 -0.56 19.09
CA PHE A 316 2.40 0.69 18.34
C PHE A 316 0.91 1.04 18.13
N ALA A 317 0.52 2.31 18.29
CA ALA A 317 -0.89 2.73 18.25
C ALA A 317 -1.17 4.07 17.55
N ASN A 318 -0.16 4.68 16.93
CA ASN A 318 -0.34 5.87 16.11
C ASN A 318 -0.79 5.47 14.70
N ARG A 319 -1.49 6.37 13.99
CA ARG A 319 -1.86 6.08 12.61
C ARG A 319 -0.63 6.04 11.72
N ARG A 320 -0.43 4.93 10.99
CA ARG A 320 0.59 4.76 9.95
C ARG A 320 0.01 4.03 8.74
N VAL A 321 0.53 4.32 7.56
CA VAL A 321 0.03 3.79 6.29
C VAL A 321 1.18 3.33 5.40
N ILE A 322 0.99 2.21 4.70
CA ILE A 322 1.76 1.85 3.50
C ILE A 322 0.83 2.04 2.30
N ALA A 323 1.27 2.77 1.28
CA ALA A 323 0.38 3.16 0.19
C ALA A 323 0.98 3.11 -1.23
N ASN A 324 0.10 3.05 -2.23
CA ASN A 324 0.37 3.37 -3.65
C ASN A 324 1.46 2.49 -4.29
N GLY A 325 1.17 1.21 -4.51
CA GLY A 325 2.08 0.30 -5.23
C GLY A 325 1.66 -1.17 -5.20
N GLN A 326 2.60 -2.05 -5.52
CA GLN A 326 2.38 -3.50 -5.52
C GLN A 326 3.43 -4.20 -4.65
N VAL A 327 3.05 -5.34 -4.09
CA VAL A 327 3.93 -6.24 -3.34
C VAL A 327 3.86 -7.62 -3.99
N SER A 328 4.92 -7.99 -4.70
CA SER A 328 5.08 -9.28 -5.35
C SER A 328 5.99 -10.22 -4.57
N ILE A 329 5.76 -11.52 -4.72
CA ILE A 329 6.50 -12.56 -4.03
C ILE A 329 7.50 -13.21 -4.99
N LEU A 330 8.79 -13.21 -4.63
CA LEU A 330 9.80 -14.05 -5.28
C LEU A 330 9.72 -15.45 -4.67
N ALA A 331 9.25 -16.41 -5.46
CA ALA A 331 9.09 -17.79 -5.03
C ALA A 331 10.42 -18.38 -4.52
N GLY A 332 10.35 -19.12 -3.41
CA GLY A 332 11.52 -19.71 -2.75
C GLY A 332 11.16 -20.38 -1.43
N PRO A 333 12.09 -21.13 -0.82
CA PRO A 333 11.84 -21.92 0.39
C PRO A 333 11.49 -21.08 1.63
N ALA A 334 11.79 -19.78 1.64
CA ALA A 334 11.40 -18.86 2.71
C ALA A 334 9.87 -18.76 2.89
N TRP A 335 9.11 -19.11 1.85
CA TRP A 335 7.64 -19.05 1.84
C TRP A 335 6.97 -20.38 2.21
N ASP A 336 7.74 -21.42 2.52
CA ASP A 336 7.18 -22.74 2.82
C ASP A 336 6.40 -22.75 4.15
N THR A 337 5.19 -23.31 4.08
CA THR A 337 4.36 -23.57 5.24
C THR A 337 5.00 -24.65 6.09
N ARG A 338 5.22 -24.34 7.37
CA ARG A 338 5.73 -25.31 8.34
C ARG A 338 4.57 -25.97 9.06
N VAL A 339 4.53 -27.30 9.05
CA VAL A 339 3.49 -28.10 9.73
C VAL A 339 4.11 -28.93 10.84
N VAL A 340 3.52 -28.86 12.03
CA VAL A 340 3.89 -29.69 13.18
C VAL A 340 2.65 -30.40 13.67
N THR A 341 2.73 -31.71 13.88
CA THR A 341 1.67 -32.48 14.56
C THR A 341 2.13 -32.77 15.98
N SER A 342 1.27 -32.52 16.96
CA SER A 342 1.59 -32.71 18.36
C SER A 342 0.37 -33.13 19.18
N ALA A 343 0.60 -34.01 20.16
CA ALA A 343 -0.38 -34.31 21.19
C ALA A 343 -0.45 -33.16 22.20
N ALA A 344 -1.67 -32.72 22.53
CA ALA A 344 -1.92 -31.72 23.55
C ALA A 344 -3.24 -32.00 24.28
N THR A 345 -3.38 -31.46 25.49
CA THR A 345 -4.56 -31.60 26.32
C THR A 345 -5.34 -30.30 26.33
N TYR A 346 -6.64 -30.40 26.00
CA TYR A 346 -7.58 -29.29 26.12
C TYR A 346 -8.48 -29.48 27.35
N ASN A 347 -8.71 -28.39 28.07
CA ASN A 347 -9.66 -28.33 29.19
C ASN A 347 -10.61 -27.13 28.98
N PRO A 348 -11.92 -27.35 28.79
CA PRO A 348 -12.91 -26.27 28.66
C PRO A 348 -12.91 -25.24 29.79
N ALA A 349 -12.45 -25.61 31.00
CA ALA A 349 -12.30 -24.67 32.13
C ALA A 349 -11.12 -23.70 31.96
N GLN A 350 -10.24 -23.94 30.98
CA GLN A 350 -9.18 -23.05 30.53
C GLN A 350 -9.27 -22.93 29.00
N PRO A 351 -10.35 -22.30 28.50
CA PRO A 351 -10.86 -22.51 27.14
C PRO A 351 -9.92 -22.04 26.03
N GLN A 352 -8.90 -21.23 26.34
CA GLN A 352 -7.92 -20.76 25.37
C GLN A 352 -6.53 -21.38 25.58
N VAL A 353 -6.41 -22.45 26.37
CA VAL A 353 -5.11 -23.06 26.69
C VAL A 353 -5.08 -24.52 26.24
N LEU A 354 -4.03 -24.86 25.48
CA LEU A 354 -3.58 -26.24 25.35
C LEU A 354 -2.42 -26.48 26.31
N SER A 355 -2.49 -27.56 27.09
CA SER A 355 -1.46 -27.97 28.04
C SER A 355 -0.85 -29.32 27.67
N ALA A 356 0.24 -29.69 28.35
CA ALA A 356 0.99 -30.92 28.08
C ALA A 356 1.31 -31.09 26.58
N VAL A 357 1.69 -29.98 25.92
CA VAL A 357 1.94 -29.95 24.48
C VAL A 357 3.29 -30.60 24.19
N ALA A 358 3.28 -31.76 23.55
CA ALA A 358 4.50 -32.46 23.17
C ALA A 358 5.29 -31.63 22.13
N ASN A 359 6.63 -31.67 22.17
CA ASN A 359 7.49 -31.00 21.18
C ASN A 359 7.15 -29.51 20.96
N ILE A 360 6.66 -28.81 21.99
CA ILE A 360 6.15 -27.44 21.90
C ILE A 360 7.15 -26.44 21.31
N ALA A 361 8.45 -26.64 21.52
CA ALA A 361 9.51 -25.78 20.96
C ALA A 361 9.45 -25.68 19.43
N ASN A 362 8.87 -26.68 18.76
CA ASN A 362 8.69 -26.69 17.32
C ASN A 362 7.41 -25.97 16.85
N ILE A 363 6.46 -25.60 17.72
CA ILE A 363 5.22 -24.94 17.28
C ILE A 363 5.43 -23.42 17.26
N GLU A 364 5.11 -22.77 16.15
CA GLU A 364 5.30 -21.31 15.97
C GLU A 364 4.04 -20.52 16.39
N VAL A 365 4.24 -19.31 16.93
CA VAL A 365 3.15 -18.34 17.11
C VAL A 365 2.61 -17.93 15.74
N GLY A 366 1.29 -17.78 15.63
CA GLY A 366 0.58 -17.56 14.37
C GLY A 366 0.28 -18.83 13.58
N ALA A 367 0.63 -20.02 14.08
CA ALA A 367 0.24 -21.27 13.44
C ALA A 367 -1.27 -21.51 13.58
N ARG A 368 -1.95 -21.88 12.49
CA ARG A 368 -3.34 -22.31 12.49
C ARG A 368 -3.43 -23.70 13.11
N VAL A 369 -4.35 -23.87 14.05
CA VAL A 369 -4.64 -25.15 14.71
C VAL A 369 -5.75 -25.86 13.97
N SER A 370 -5.59 -27.17 13.77
CA SER A 370 -6.63 -28.03 13.21
C SER A 370 -6.61 -29.41 13.86
N GLY A 371 -7.75 -30.08 13.86
CA GLY A 371 -7.93 -31.40 14.45
C GLY A 371 -9.38 -31.62 14.89
N ASN A 372 -9.66 -32.80 15.42
CA ASN A 372 -10.99 -33.10 15.95
C ASN A 372 -11.33 -32.14 17.11
N GLY A 373 -12.49 -31.51 17.06
CA GLY A 373 -12.95 -30.58 18.10
C GLY A 373 -12.46 -29.14 17.94
N VAL A 374 -11.81 -28.79 16.83
CA VAL A 374 -11.26 -27.45 16.57
C VAL A 374 -12.14 -26.73 15.54
N GLY A 375 -12.65 -25.54 15.90
CA GLY A 375 -13.37 -24.68 14.96
C GLY A 375 -12.46 -24.13 13.86
N ARG A 376 -13.02 -23.47 12.84
CA ARG A 376 -12.21 -22.86 11.78
C ARG A 376 -11.40 -21.69 12.33
N GLU A 377 -10.26 -21.39 11.71
CA GLU A 377 -9.47 -20.19 11.98
C GLU A 377 -9.08 -19.95 13.45
N VAL A 378 -8.77 -21.03 14.19
CA VAL A 378 -8.12 -20.98 15.50
C VAL A 378 -6.60 -20.93 15.33
N TYR A 379 -5.92 -20.03 16.04
CA TYR A 379 -4.49 -19.78 15.90
C TYR A 379 -3.76 -19.87 17.24
N VAL A 380 -2.47 -20.20 17.20
CA VAL A 380 -1.57 -20.08 18.35
C VAL A 380 -1.25 -18.59 18.57
N LEU A 381 -1.72 -18.04 19.67
CA LEU A 381 -1.51 -16.64 20.07
C LEU A 381 -0.20 -16.46 20.86
N ALA A 382 0.14 -17.42 21.72
CA ALA A 382 1.36 -17.41 22.52
C ALA A 382 1.84 -18.82 22.85
N ARG A 383 3.13 -18.93 23.23
CA ARG A 383 3.79 -20.20 23.54
C ARG A 383 4.62 -20.05 24.81
N ASN A 384 4.44 -20.97 25.75
CA ASN A 384 5.27 -21.11 26.94
C ASN A 384 5.90 -22.50 26.98
N VAL A 385 7.17 -22.59 26.58
CA VAL A 385 7.91 -23.86 26.49
C VAL A 385 8.13 -24.48 27.87
N ALA A 386 8.46 -23.67 28.89
CA ALA A 386 8.74 -24.17 30.24
C ALA A 386 7.50 -24.76 30.91
N ALA A 387 6.32 -24.17 30.67
CA ALA A 387 5.05 -24.67 31.19
C ALA A 387 4.41 -25.75 30.30
N GLY A 388 4.94 -26.01 29.11
CA GLY A 388 4.34 -26.93 28.13
C GLY A 388 2.94 -26.48 27.68
N THR A 389 2.71 -25.17 27.53
CA THR A 389 1.39 -24.60 27.20
C THR A 389 1.40 -23.68 25.97
N LEU A 390 0.31 -23.73 25.20
CA LEU A 390 0.00 -22.79 24.13
C LEU A 390 -1.26 -22.00 24.50
N THR A 391 -1.27 -20.70 24.20
CA THR A 391 -2.47 -19.87 24.23
C THR A 391 -3.07 -19.81 22.83
N LEU A 392 -4.39 -19.96 22.73
CA LEU A 392 -5.16 -19.98 21.49
C LEU A 392 -5.90 -18.66 21.27
N SER A 393 -6.19 -18.35 20.01
CA SER A 393 -7.01 -17.19 19.63
C SER A 393 -8.46 -17.33 20.09
N LEU A 394 -9.01 -18.54 20.04
CA LEU A 394 -10.42 -18.85 20.32
C LEU A 394 -10.54 -20.24 20.97
N PRO A 395 -11.63 -20.51 21.71
CA PRO A 395 -11.88 -21.82 22.31
C PRO A 395 -12.19 -22.94 21.32
N LEU A 396 -12.15 -24.17 21.83
CA LEU A 396 -12.41 -25.41 21.09
C LEU A 396 -13.72 -26.07 21.56
N TYR A 397 -14.55 -26.51 20.62
CA TYR A 397 -15.82 -27.22 20.91
C TYR A 397 -15.65 -28.69 21.31
N GLY A 398 -14.45 -29.26 21.11
CA GLY A 398 -14.19 -30.70 21.24
C GLY A 398 -14.35 -31.31 22.64
N GLY A 399 -14.60 -30.51 23.68
CA GLY A 399 -14.63 -30.95 25.07
C GLY A 399 -13.26 -31.38 25.62
N ALA A 400 -13.20 -31.65 26.92
CA ALA A 400 -11.95 -32.02 27.60
C ALA A 400 -11.29 -33.27 26.99
N GLY A 401 -9.97 -33.28 26.91
CA GLY A 401 -9.20 -34.47 26.51
C GLY A 401 -7.88 -34.19 25.83
N THR A 402 -7.05 -35.23 25.73
CA THR A 402 -5.78 -35.22 25.00
C THR A 402 -5.99 -35.73 23.57
N ARG A 403 -5.57 -34.94 22.58
CA ARG A 403 -5.74 -35.24 21.15
C ARG A 403 -4.49 -34.87 20.38
N SER A 404 -4.36 -35.45 19.18
CA SER A 404 -3.37 -35.00 18.20
C SER A 404 -3.93 -33.81 17.43
N TYR A 405 -3.18 -32.70 17.41
CA TYR A 405 -3.49 -31.49 16.66
C TYR A 405 -2.40 -31.22 15.63
N SER A 406 -2.78 -30.63 14.49
CA SER A 406 -1.85 -30.12 13.49
C SER A 406 -1.78 -28.60 13.56
N PHE A 407 -0.56 -28.07 13.55
CA PHE A 407 -0.22 -26.66 13.65
C PHE A 407 0.47 -26.23 12.34
N SER A 408 -0.22 -25.44 11.52
CA SER A 408 0.28 -24.99 10.21
C SER A 408 0.65 -23.52 10.27
N ARG A 409 1.95 -23.21 10.16
CA ARG A 409 2.45 -21.84 10.09
C ARG A 409 2.63 -21.42 8.64
N TYR A 410 1.65 -20.67 8.14
CA TYR A 410 1.70 -20.00 6.84
C TYR A 410 2.70 -18.84 6.87
N ARG A 411 3.19 -18.43 5.70
CA ARG A 411 4.14 -17.31 5.53
C ARG A 411 3.43 -16.13 4.89
N TYR A 412 3.60 -14.93 5.43
CA TYR A 412 2.86 -13.73 5.05
C TYR A 412 3.79 -12.68 4.45
N ALA A 413 3.32 -11.92 3.47
CA ALA A 413 4.05 -10.76 2.96
C ALA A 413 4.39 -9.79 4.12
N PHE A 414 3.42 -9.54 5.01
CA PHE A 414 3.64 -8.81 6.26
C PHE A 414 3.11 -9.59 7.46
N ASP A 415 3.98 -9.77 8.46
CA ASP A 415 3.72 -10.60 9.63
C ASP A 415 3.93 -9.83 10.93
N PHE A 416 2.83 -9.41 11.53
CA PHE A 416 2.80 -8.66 12.79
C PHE A 416 2.64 -9.55 14.02
N SER A 417 2.71 -10.89 13.89
CA SER A 417 2.46 -11.82 15.01
C SER A 417 3.45 -11.72 16.16
N GLY A 418 4.63 -11.13 15.91
CA GLY A 418 5.63 -10.81 16.94
C GLY A 418 5.27 -9.59 17.81
N MET A 419 4.26 -8.79 17.43
CA MET A 419 3.81 -7.63 18.22
C MET A 419 2.73 -8.03 19.23
N GLU A 420 2.85 -7.51 20.45
CA GLU A 420 1.81 -7.61 21.46
C GLU A 420 0.61 -6.73 21.12
N HIS A 421 0.85 -5.56 20.52
CA HIS A 421 -0.21 -4.61 20.21
C HIS A 421 0.07 -3.80 18.93
N LEU A 422 -0.90 -3.74 18.02
CA LEU A 422 -0.86 -2.86 16.84
C LEU A 422 -2.23 -2.27 16.55
N SER A 423 -2.31 -0.94 16.58
CA SER A 423 -3.54 -0.22 16.27
C SER A 423 -3.30 0.84 15.19
N ARG A 424 -4.33 1.08 14.36
CA ARG A 424 -4.35 2.14 13.34
C ARG A 424 -3.25 2.03 12.29
N PHE A 425 -2.80 0.81 12.00
CA PHE A 425 -1.89 0.52 10.89
C PHE A 425 -2.70 0.13 9.65
N ASN A 426 -2.45 0.83 8.55
CA ASN A 426 -3.31 0.77 7.37
C ASN A 426 -2.53 0.44 6.09
N PHE A 427 -3.20 -0.27 5.19
CA PHE A 427 -2.78 -0.45 3.80
C PHE A 427 -3.78 0.25 2.88
N ASP A 428 -3.27 0.94 1.88
CA ASP A 428 -4.04 1.85 1.04
C ASP A 428 -3.56 1.81 -0.41
N ASP A 429 -4.42 1.42 -1.36
CA ASP A 429 -4.04 1.37 -2.78
C ASP A 429 -2.80 0.49 -3.01
N ILE A 430 -2.86 -0.72 -2.45
CA ILE A 430 -1.82 -1.75 -2.54
C ILE A 430 -2.39 -2.98 -3.21
N GLU A 431 -1.72 -3.48 -4.24
CA GLU A 431 -1.94 -4.84 -4.74
C GLU A 431 -0.91 -5.81 -4.14
N PHE A 432 -1.38 -6.79 -3.38
CA PHE A 432 -0.62 -7.95 -2.95
C PHE A 432 -0.69 -9.03 -4.05
N LEU A 433 0.36 -9.11 -4.88
CA LEU A 433 0.56 -10.11 -5.93
C LEU A 433 1.23 -11.36 -5.33
N LEU A 434 0.41 -12.25 -4.77
CA LEU A 434 0.88 -13.37 -3.96
C LEU A 434 1.15 -14.64 -4.77
N GLU A 435 0.48 -14.80 -5.93
CA GLU A 435 0.70 -15.86 -6.93
C GLU A 435 0.74 -17.30 -6.39
N GLY A 436 0.00 -17.56 -5.30
CA GLY A 436 -0.02 -18.86 -4.64
C GLY A 436 1.25 -19.20 -3.85
N ASN A 437 2.16 -18.23 -3.66
CA ASN A 437 3.42 -18.43 -2.96
C ASN A 437 3.34 -18.04 -1.47
N ALA A 438 2.58 -17.00 -1.13
CA ALA A 438 2.46 -16.49 0.23
C ALA A 438 1.01 -16.12 0.62
N SER A 439 0.79 -15.93 1.92
CA SER A 439 -0.38 -15.23 2.46
C SER A 439 -0.16 -13.71 2.47
N GLY A 440 -1.22 -12.93 2.60
CA GLY A 440 -1.15 -11.46 2.58
C GLY A 440 -0.62 -10.87 3.88
N VAL A 441 -1.51 -10.57 4.82
CA VAL A 441 -1.16 -9.87 6.06
C VAL A 441 -1.65 -10.63 7.30
N MET A 442 -0.76 -10.86 8.26
CA MET A 442 -1.11 -11.37 9.59
C MET A 442 -1.05 -10.23 10.61
N LEU A 443 -2.17 -9.94 11.27
CA LEU A 443 -2.27 -8.88 12.29
C LEU A 443 -1.53 -9.25 13.59
N ALA A 444 -1.36 -8.25 14.46
CA ALA A 444 -0.78 -8.42 15.80
C ALA A 444 -1.69 -9.18 16.76
N LYS A 445 -1.17 -9.51 17.95
CA LYS A 445 -1.91 -10.24 18.98
C LYS A 445 -3.12 -9.47 19.51
N THR A 446 -2.95 -8.17 19.75
CA THR A 446 -4.02 -7.26 20.19
C THR A 446 -3.96 -5.95 19.41
N GLY A 447 -5.02 -5.14 19.46
CA GLY A 447 -5.08 -3.90 18.70
C GLY A 447 -6.49 -3.50 18.29
N ASN A 448 -6.60 -2.37 17.60
CA ASN A 448 -7.86 -1.94 17.00
C ASN A 448 -7.65 -1.04 15.77
N MET A 449 -8.72 -0.89 14.99
CA MET A 449 -8.83 0.08 13.89
C MET A 449 -7.76 -0.08 12.79
N ASN A 450 -7.26 -1.29 12.56
CA ASN A 450 -6.42 -1.59 11.41
C ASN A 450 -7.28 -1.62 10.13
N CYS A 451 -6.77 -1.10 9.03
CA CYS A 451 -7.58 -0.83 7.83
C CYS A 451 -6.90 -1.31 6.55
N PHE A 452 -7.70 -1.85 5.64
CA PHE A 452 -7.35 -2.15 4.26
C PHE A 452 -8.36 -1.40 3.39
N ARG A 453 -7.87 -0.50 2.54
CA ARG A 453 -8.72 0.30 1.66
C ARG A 453 -8.16 0.31 0.25
N ASP A 454 -9.04 0.11 -0.72
CA ASP A 454 -8.67 0.15 -2.14
C ASP A 454 -7.54 -0.87 -2.49
N CYS A 455 -7.40 -1.94 -1.69
CA CYS A 455 -6.36 -2.96 -1.86
C CYS A 455 -6.84 -4.15 -2.70
N TYR A 456 -5.88 -4.79 -3.37
CA TYR A 456 -6.08 -6.06 -4.08
C TYR A 456 -5.29 -7.17 -3.38
N PHE A 457 -5.91 -8.31 -3.13
CA PHE A 457 -5.27 -9.54 -2.66
C PHE A 457 -5.39 -10.59 -3.76
N THR A 458 -4.37 -10.65 -4.60
CA THR A 458 -4.35 -11.47 -5.81
C THR A 458 -3.64 -12.78 -5.52
N ARG A 459 -4.42 -13.88 -5.58
CA ARG A 459 -3.96 -15.27 -5.47
C ARG A 459 -3.19 -15.57 -4.17
N PRO A 460 -3.71 -15.25 -2.97
CA PRO A 460 -3.09 -15.72 -1.72
C PRO A 460 -2.99 -17.25 -1.70
N ARG A 461 -1.87 -17.78 -1.19
CA ARG A 461 -1.66 -19.23 -1.02
C ARG A 461 -2.62 -19.83 -0.01
N ASP A 462 -2.72 -19.20 1.16
CA ASP A 462 -3.54 -19.71 2.27
C ASP A 462 -4.52 -18.63 2.77
N ARG A 463 -4.04 -17.43 3.13
CA ARG A 463 -4.86 -16.38 3.75
C ARG A 463 -4.63 -15.00 3.11
N GLY A 464 -5.70 -14.24 2.92
CA GLY A 464 -5.59 -12.81 2.58
C GLY A 464 -5.20 -11.99 3.80
N ILE A 465 -6.11 -11.91 4.78
CA ILE A 465 -5.90 -11.21 6.06
C ILE A 465 -6.17 -12.17 7.22
N THR A 466 -5.18 -12.34 8.10
CA THR A 466 -5.31 -13.20 9.28
C THR A 466 -5.31 -12.39 10.56
N SER A 467 -6.37 -12.54 11.35
CA SER A 467 -6.37 -12.17 12.76
C SER A 467 -5.95 -13.35 13.62
N ILE A 468 -4.78 -13.28 14.24
CA ILE A 468 -4.32 -14.31 15.21
C ILE A 468 -4.87 -14.09 16.62
N GLY A 469 -5.44 -12.92 16.88
CA GLY A 469 -5.92 -12.49 18.18
C GLY A 469 -6.96 -11.38 18.01
N SER A 470 -6.91 -10.34 18.84
CA SER A 470 -7.95 -9.31 18.91
C SER A 470 -7.67 -8.04 18.12
N ALA A 471 -6.54 -7.95 17.41
CA ALA A 471 -6.15 -6.76 16.62
C ALA A 471 -7.10 -6.41 15.46
N CYS A 472 -8.02 -7.32 15.13
CA CYS A 472 -9.11 -7.07 14.18
C CYS A 472 -10.28 -6.25 14.77
N GLN A 473 -10.23 -5.83 16.05
CA GLN A 473 -11.31 -5.03 16.62
C GLN A 473 -11.52 -3.73 15.84
N GLY A 474 -12.74 -3.52 15.34
CA GLY A 474 -13.03 -2.36 14.50
C GLY A 474 -12.27 -2.35 13.16
N MET A 475 -11.79 -3.51 12.69
CA MET A 475 -11.08 -3.63 11.41
C MET A 475 -11.97 -3.18 10.26
N LEU A 476 -11.38 -2.43 9.33
CA LEU A 476 -12.06 -1.97 8.12
C LEU A 476 -11.44 -2.65 6.88
N VAL A 477 -12.28 -3.29 6.07
CA VAL A 477 -11.95 -3.76 4.71
C VAL A 477 -12.94 -3.10 3.77
N ASP A 478 -12.48 -2.16 2.97
CA ASP A 478 -13.35 -1.26 2.20
C ASP A 478 -12.84 -1.08 0.77
N ARG A 479 -13.71 -1.32 -0.22
CA ARG A 479 -13.38 -1.23 -1.66
C ARG A 479 -12.20 -2.11 -2.05
N CYS A 480 -12.09 -3.30 -1.46
CA CYS A 480 -11.02 -4.24 -1.75
C CYS A 480 -11.44 -5.33 -2.74
N GLU A 481 -10.45 -5.92 -3.41
CA GLU A 481 -10.61 -7.01 -4.36
C GLU A 481 -9.82 -8.23 -3.88
N PHE A 482 -10.48 -9.37 -3.71
CA PHE A 482 -9.84 -10.62 -3.30
C PHE A 482 -10.06 -11.67 -4.38
N LEU A 483 -8.96 -12.24 -4.89
CA LEU A 483 -8.99 -13.25 -5.94
C LEU A 483 -8.30 -14.51 -5.45
N SER A 484 -9.03 -15.61 -5.27
CA SER A 484 -8.45 -16.87 -4.76
C SER A 484 -7.38 -17.43 -5.72
N ASN A 485 -6.35 -18.08 -5.16
CA ASN A 485 -5.41 -18.86 -5.96
C ASN A 485 -6.09 -20.11 -6.58
N GLU A 486 -7.20 -20.55 -5.98
CA GLU A 486 -7.96 -21.78 -6.23
C GLU A 486 -9.20 -21.53 -7.11
N MET A 487 -9.22 -20.45 -7.92
CA MET A 487 -10.37 -20.10 -8.77
C MET A 487 -10.78 -21.21 -9.76
N GLY A 488 -9.84 -22.06 -10.17
CA GLY A 488 -10.10 -23.21 -11.04
C GLY A 488 -10.69 -24.42 -10.32
N ASP A 489 -10.59 -24.47 -8.99
CA ASP A 489 -10.94 -25.64 -8.20
C ASP A 489 -12.43 -25.72 -7.88
N LEU A 490 -12.91 -26.94 -7.64
CA LEU A 490 -14.24 -27.20 -7.09
C LEU A 490 -14.32 -26.71 -5.64
N ALA A 491 -15.49 -26.24 -5.22
CA ALA A 491 -15.68 -25.62 -3.91
C ALA A 491 -15.19 -26.50 -2.73
N GLN A 492 -15.39 -27.82 -2.79
CA GLN A 492 -14.96 -28.76 -1.74
C GLN A 492 -13.44 -28.98 -1.65
N ASN A 493 -12.68 -28.59 -2.68
CA ASN A 493 -11.23 -28.74 -2.70
C ASN A 493 -10.48 -27.47 -2.27
N ARG A 494 -11.21 -26.36 -2.12
CA ARG A 494 -10.63 -25.06 -1.76
C ARG A 494 -10.27 -25.03 -0.27
N THR A 495 -9.15 -24.41 0.05
CA THR A 495 -8.64 -24.24 1.42
C THR A 495 -8.28 -22.80 1.76
N THR A 496 -8.22 -21.92 0.76
CA THR A 496 -7.86 -20.52 0.91
C THR A 496 -9.03 -19.73 1.52
N VAL A 497 -8.74 -18.93 2.55
CA VAL A 497 -9.73 -18.05 3.21
C VAL A 497 -9.32 -16.59 2.99
N ALA A 498 -10.26 -15.74 2.57
CA ALA A 498 -9.91 -14.35 2.27
C ALA A 498 -9.58 -13.58 3.56
N LEU A 499 -10.41 -13.70 4.60
CA LEU A 499 -10.10 -13.14 5.92
C LEU A 499 -10.72 -13.90 7.10
N ASN A 500 -10.18 -13.69 8.31
CA ASN A 500 -10.85 -14.06 9.56
C ASN A 500 -10.88 -12.91 10.58
N VAL A 501 -11.83 -13.00 11.51
CA VAL A 501 -12.05 -12.03 12.60
C VAL A 501 -12.27 -12.80 13.89
N ASN A 502 -11.61 -12.40 14.98
CA ASN A 502 -11.78 -13.02 16.30
C ASN A 502 -12.43 -12.07 17.34
N ASN A 503 -12.71 -10.82 16.97
CA ASN A 503 -13.17 -9.78 17.88
C ASN A 503 -14.11 -8.78 17.17
N ASN A 504 -14.74 -7.89 17.93
CA ASN A 504 -15.94 -7.15 17.51
C ASN A 504 -15.73 -6.04 16.45
N ASP A 505 -16.86 -5.56 15.92
CA ASP A 505 -17.01 -4.29 15.20
C ASP A 505 -16.31 -4.19 13.83
N ALA A 506 -15.93 -5.32 13.23
CA ALA A 506 -15.41 -5.35 11.86
C ALA A 506 -16.42 -4.81 10.84
N LYS A 507 -15.91 -4.03 9.87
CA LYS A 507 -16.68 -3.43 8.77
C LYS A 507 -16.11 -3.92 7.44
N ILE A 508 -16.88 -4.73 6.73
CA ILE A 508 -16.51 -5.31 5.44
C ILE A 508 -17.45 -4.71 4.40
N ARG A 509 -16.94 -3.83 3.54
CA ARG A 509 -17.81 -3.00 2.69
C ARG A 509 -17.30 -2.87 1.27
N HIS A 510 -18.23 -2.77 0.32
CA HIS A 510 -17.98 -2.44 -1.09
C HIS A 510 -16.84 -3.26 -1.73
N SER A 511 -16.59 -4.47 -1.23
CA SER A 511 -15.47 -5.31 -1.62
C SER A 511 -15.96 -6.50 -2.44
N ARG A 512 -15.05 -7.12 -3.21
CA ARG A 512 -15.35 -8.33 -3.98
C ARG A 512 -14.47 -9.50 -3.57
N PHE A 513 -15.07 -10.68 -3.48
CA PHE A 513 -14.39 -11.92 -3.08
C PHE A 513 -14.68 -13.06 -4.06
N ILE A 514 -13.65 -13.57 -4.70
CA ILE A 514 -13.77 -14.48 -5.83
C ILE A 514 -13.27 -15.87 -5.44
N ARG A 515 -14.20 -16.83 -5.34
CA ARG A 515 -13.94 -18.29 -5.29
C ARG A 515 -12.97 -18.74 -4.19
N PHE A 516 -13.12 -18.21 -2.98
CA PHE A 516 -12.46 -18.74 -1.78
C PHE A 516 -13.21 -19.96 -1.23
N ALA A 517 -12.56 -20.71 -0.33
CA ALA A 517 -13.26 -21.70 0.50
C ALA A 517 -14.28 -21.01 1.39
N HIS A 518 -13.84 -19.95 2.07
CA HIS A 518 -14.66 -19.01 2.82
C HIS A 518 -14.14 -17.60 2.51
N PHE A 519 -15.02 -16.63 2.24
CA PHE A 519 -14.55 -15.25 2.17
C PHE A 519 -14.26 -14.74 3.59
N ALA A 520 -15.11 -15.08 4.57
CA ALA A 520 -14.89 -14.68 5.95
C ALA A 520 -15.30 -15.75 6.96
N VAL A 521 -14.46 -15.94 7.98
CA VAL A 521 -14.79 -16.65 9.22
C VAL A 521 -14.71 -15.66 10.37
N MET A 522 -15.84 -15.36 11.02
CA MET A 522 -15.97 -14.23 11.93
C MET A 522 -16.57 -14.66 13.27
N ASN A 523 -15.75 -14.51 14.32
CA ASN A 523 -16.21 -14.49 15.70
C ASN A 523 -16.33 -13.05 16.21
N GLY A 524 -17.06 -12.84 17.29
CA GLY A 524 -17.40 -11.52 17.80
C GLY A 524 -18.78 -11.07 17.30
N GLY A 525 -19.16 -9.86 17.71
CA GLY A 525 -20.39 -9.22 17.28
C GLY A 525 -20.20 -7.79 16.80
N GLY A 526 -21.31 -7.16 16.42
CA GLY A 526 -21.31 -5.76 15.95
C GLY A 526 -20.80 -5.60 14.51
N HIS A 527 -20.73 -6.68 13.73
CA HIS A 527 -20.18 -6.63 12.38
C HIS A 527 -21.15 -6.00 11.38
N MET A 528 -20.58 -5.30 10.41
CA MET A 528 -21.30 -4.78 9.25
C MET A 528 -20.72 -5.36 7.97
N ILE A 529 -21.54 -6.12 7.25
CA ILE A 529 -21.22 -6.71 5.95
C ILE A 529 -22.15 -6.06 4.92
N GLU A 530 -21.62 -5.08 4.19
CA GLU A 530 -22.44 -4.15 3.40
C GLU A 530 -21.95 -3.96 1.96
N GLY A 531 -22.85 -4.06 0.99
CA GLY A 531 -22.56 -3.66 -0.39
C GLY A 531 -21.44 -4.44 -1.08
N ASN A 532 -21.10 -5.63 -0.57
CA ASN A 532 -20.06 -6.48 -1.14
C ASN A 532 -20.60 -7.39 -2.23
N HIS A 533 -19.69 -8.00 -2.99
CA HIS A 533 -20.00 -9.08 -3.92
C HIS A 533 -19.08 -10.27 -3.65
N TRP A 534 -19.62 -11.39 -3.17
CA TRP A 534 -18.84 -12.62 -3.07
C TRP A 534 -19.50 -13.77 -3.83
N PHE A 535 -18.71 -14.46 -4.64
CA PHE A 535 -19.20 -15.55 -5.46
C PHE A 535 -18.27 -16.76 -5.39
N GLN A 536 -18.85 -17.90 -5.03
CA GLN A 536 -18.13 -19.15 -4.79
C GLN A 536 -18.48 -20.27 -5.78
N GLY A 537 -19.14 -19.93 -6.89
CA GLY A 537 -19.43 -20.89 -7.95
C GLY A 537 -18.19 -21.59 -8.50
N ASP A 538 -18.42 -22.74 -9.14
CA ASP A 538 -17.42 -23.56 -9.80
C ASP A 538 -18.03 -24.23 -11.04
N ASN A 539 -17.23 -25.08 -11.69
CA ASN A 539 -17.63 -25.77 -12.91
C ASN A 539 -18.39 -27.09 -12.65
N ALA A 540 -18.72 -27.44 -11.40
CA ALA A 540 -19.44 -28.67 -11.12
C ALA A 540 -20.90 -28.58 -11.57
N GLN A 541 -21.41 -29.68 -12.13
CA GLN A 541 -22.84 -29.91 -12.28
C GLN A 541 -23.37 -30.46 -10.95
N ASN A 542 -24.45 -29.87 -10.42
CA ASN A 542 -24.97 -30.20 -9.08
C ASN A 542 -23.88 -30.08 -7.98
N GLY A 543 -23.06 -29.03 -8.05
CA GLY A 543 -22.00 -28.77 -7.10
C GLY A 543 -22.51 -28.55 -5.68
N VAL A 544 -21.73 -29.06 -4.72
CA VAL A 544 -21.90 -28.72 -3.30
C VAL A 544 -21.36 -27.33 -3.03
N ARG A 545 -21.98 -26.60 -2.10
CA ARG A 545 -21.56 -25.26 -1.68
C ARG A 545 -21.36 -25.23 -0.17
N PHE A 546 -20.45 -24.38 0.27
CA PHE A 546 -20.06 -24.21 1.67
C PHE A 546 -20.37 -22.78 2.14
N GLY A 547 -20.09 -22.50 3.41
CA GLY A 547 -20.24 -21.15 3.96
C GLY A 547 -19.32 -20.15 3.24
N GLY A 548 -19.87 -19.10 2.65
CA GLY A 548 -19.10 -17.96 2.18
C GLY A 548 -18.75 -17.05 3.36
N LEU A 549 -19.78 -16.67 4.10
CA LEU A 549 -19.69 -16.02 5.41
C LEU A 549 -19.95 -17.07 6.49
N VAL A 550 -19.04 -17.21 7.44
CA VAL A 550 -19.22 -18.05 8.62
C VAL A 550 -19.23 -17.15 9.85
N LEU A 551 -20.34 -17.10 10.55
CA LEU A 551 -20.49 -16.43 11.84
C LEU A 551 -20.40 -17.48 12.94
N THR A 552 -19.42 -17.37 13.84
CA THR A 552 -19.09 -18.42 14.80
C THR A 552 -19.50 -18.13 16.24
N GLN A 553 -20.14 -16.97 16.47
CA GLN A 553 -20.80 -16.63 17.73
C GLN A 553 -22.31 -16.85 17.63
N THR A 554 -22.95 -17.29 18.72
CA THR A 554 -24.41 -17.45 18.81
C THR A 554 -25.11 -16.11 18.66
N ASN A 555 -24.86 -15.13 19.54
CA ASN A 555 -25.44 -13.80 19.43
C ASN A 555 -24.47 -12.84 18.74
N VAL A 556 -24.79 -12.46 17.50
CA VAL A 556 -23.82 -11.81 16.60
C VAL A 556 -23.97 -10.30 16.48
N GLN A 557 -25.12 -9.73 16.84
CA GLN A 557 -25.42 -8.30 16.61
C GLN A 557 -24.91 -7.80 15.22
N THR A 558 -25.19 -8.56 14.16
CA THR A 558 -24.55 -8.40 12.85
C THR A 558 -25.58 -8.06 11.78
N THR A 559 -25.18 -7.19 10.86
CA THR A 559 -25.98 -6.83 9.68
C THR A 559 -25.31 -7.31 8.39
N VAL A 560 -26.09 -7.96 7.53
CA VAL A 560 -25.71 -8.38 6.17
C VAL A 560 -26.66 -7.67 5.22
N THR A 561 -26.19 -6.59 4.60
CA THR A 561 -27.07 -5.63 3.92
C THR A 561 -26.59 -5.30 2.50
N GLY A 562 -27.48 -5.36 1.51
CA GLY A 562 -27.20 -4.85 0.17
C GLY A 562 -26.10 -5.59 -0.60
N ASN A 563 -25.80 -6.84 -0.25
CA ASN A 563 -24.72 -7.62 -0.87
C ASN A 563 -25.23 -8.43 -2.08
N TYR A 564 -24.29 -8.80 -2.95
CA TYR A 564 -24.46 -9.85 -3.96
C TYR A 564 -23.79 -11.14 -3.48
N ILE A 565 -24.59 -12.18 -3.24
CA ILE A 565 -24.19 -13.42 -2.58
C ILE A 565 -24.44 -14.58 -3.53
N ASP A 566 -23.37 -15.17 -4.06
CA ASP A 566 -23.48 -16.15 -5.13
C ASP A 566 -22.85 -17.50 -4.75
N ASN A 567 -23.64 -18.57 -4.90
CA ASN A 567 -23.19 -19.95 -4.80
C ASN A 567 -22.50 -20.28 -3.44
N CYS A 568 -22.99 -19.74 -2.33
CA CYS A 568 -22.52 -20.08 -0.99
C CYS A 568 -23.56 -19.81 0.07
N SER A 569 -23.37 -20.37 1.26
CA SER A 569 -24.23 -20.13 2.42
C SER A 569 -23.69 -18.99 3.28
N ILE A 570 -24.58 -18.30 3.99
CA ILE A 570 -24.26 -17.71 5.28
C ILE A 570 -24.44 -18.84 6.30
N GLU A 571 -23.34 -19.25 6.93
CA GLU A 571 -23.33 -20.28 7.97
C GLU A 571 -23.23 -19.62 9.34
N TRP A 572 -24.13 -19.97 10.25
CA TRP A 572 -24.20 -19.43 11.60
C TRP A 572 -24.08 -20.56 12.62
N THR A 573 -22.99 -20.55 13.37
CA THR A 573 -22.54 -21.66 14.23
C THR A 573 -22.04 -21.14 15.58
N ASN A 574 -21.76 -22.04 16.51
CA ASN A 574 -21.05 -21.80 17.77
C ASN A 574 -19.82 -22.70 17.90
N GLU A 575 -19.10 -22.91 16.79
CA GLU A 575 -17.92 -23.81 16.74
C GLU A 575 -16.72 -23.34 17.57
N HIS A 576 -16.78 -22.15 18.17
CA HIS A 576 -15.77 -21.61 19.08
C HIS A 576 -16.24 -21.56 20.54
N ASP A 577 -17.34 -22.22 20.85
CA ASP A 577 -17.84 -22.36 22.22
C ASP A 577 -17.17 -23.55 22.93
N ALA A 578 -16.65 -23.32 24.14
CA ALA A 578 -16.05 -24.37 24.96
C ALA A 578 -17.09 -25.32 25.57
N TYR A 579 -18.34 -24.86 25.71
CA TYR A 579 -19.47 -25.61 26.25
C TYR A 579 -20.68 -25.51 25.30
N PRO A 580 -20.66 -26.15 24.12
CA PRO A 580 -21.62 -25.89 23.04
C PRO A 580 -23.10 -26.17 23.34
N ASN A 581 -23.43 -26.76 24.49
CA ASN A 581 -24.81 -27.00 24.90
C ASN A 581 -25.36 -25.75 25.59
N PHE A 582 -26.54 -25.30 25.16
CA PHE A 582 -27.23 -24.24 25.86
C PHE A 582 -27.73 -24.72 27.24
N ASP A 583 -27.21 -24.13 28.30
CA ASP A 583 -27.63 -24.37 29.70
C ASP A 583 -28.33 -23.16 30.35
N GLY A 584 -28.38 -22.02 29.65
CA GLY A 584 -28.92 -20.75 30.15
C GLY A 584 -27.88 -19.73 30.62
N GLY A 585 -26.59 -20.08 30.64
CA GLY A 585 -25.48 -19.20 31.00
C GLY A 585 -25.00 -18.26 29.89
N GLU A 586 -25.49 -18.43 28.67
CA GLU A 586 -25.15 -17.62 27.49
C GLU A 586 -26.40 -17.21 26.70
N TYR A 587 -26.21 -16.33 25.71
CA TYR A 587 -27.24 -16.08 24.70
C TYR A 587 -27.22 -17.18 23.64
N SER A 588 -28.39 -17.66 23.23
CA SER A 588 -28.51 -18.53 22.06
C SER A 588 -28.39 -17.72 20.76
N PHE A 589 -28.52 -18.39 19.61
CA PHE A 589 -28.48 -17.78 18.27
C PHE A 589 -29.41 -16.55 18.18
N GLY A 590 -28.85 -15.36 18.00
CA GLY A 590 -29.61 -14.11 17.96
C GLY A 590 -28.89 -12.90 17.38
N GLY A 591 -29.64 -11.82 17.15
CA GLY A 591 -29.09 -10.53 16.73
C GLY A 591 -28.61 -10.48 15.28
N LEU A 592 -29.17 -11.30 14.38
CA LEU A 592 -28.78 -11.34 12.97
C LEU A 592 -29.84 -10.67 12.08
N THR A 593 -29.41 -9.70 11.27
CA THR A 593 -30.24 -9.05 10.24
C THR A 593 -29.65 -9.30 8.86
N ILE A 594 -30.43 -9.88 7.95
CA ILE A 594 -30.09 -10.15 6.54
C ILE A 594 -31.11 -9.42 5.68
N THR A 595 -30.74 -8.31 5.05
CA THR A 595 -31.71 -7.46 4.35
C THR A 595 -31.22 -6.85 3.04
N GLY A 596 -32.12 -6.77 2.05
CA GLY A 596 -31.85 -6.09 0.78
C GLY A 596 -30.75 -6.73 -0.06
N ASN A 597 -30.40 -8.01 0.17
CA ASN A 597 -29.36 -8.70 -0.59
C ASN A 597 -29.92 -9.36 -1.85
N THR A 598 -29.04 -9.54 -2.84
CA THR A 598 -29.25 -10.40 -3.99
C THR A 598 -28.55 -11.73 -3.75
N PHE A 599 -29.31 -12.83 -3.81
CA PHE A 599 -28.81 -14.19 -3.69
C PHE A 599 -28.94 -14.92 -5.03
N LEU A 600 -27.82 -15.39 -5.55
CA LEU A 600 -27.75 -16.22 -6.75
C LEU A 600 -27.23 -17.61 -6.40
N ALA A 601 -27.75 -18.62 -7.11
CA ALA A 601 -27.17 -19.94 -7.15
C ALA A 601 -27.32 -20.53 -8.55
N SER A 602 -26.35 -21.34 -8.94
CA SER A 602 -26.35 -22.01 -10.24
C SER A 602 -25.69 -23.38 -10.11
N ASN A 603 -26.22 -24.36 -10.84
CA ASN A 603 -25.70 -25.73 -10.85
C ASN A 603 -25.53 -26.34 -9.45
N THR A 604 -26.38 -26.01 -8.48
CA THR A 604 -26.34 -26.55 -7.10
C THR A 604 -27.21 -27.79 -6.95
N THR A 605 -27.02 -28.55 -5.87
CA THR A 605 -27.92 -29.63 -5.48
C THR A 605 -29.27 -29.09 -4.95
N LEU A 606 -30.30 -29.94 -4.94
CA LEU A 606 -31.62 -29.60 -4.38
C LEU A 606 -31.55 -29.19 -2.89
N GLY A 607 -30.58 -29.75 -2.15
CA GLY A 607 -30.36 -29.51 -0.73
C GLY A 607 -29.47 -28.30 -0.39
N PHE A 608 -29.13 -27.46 -1.38
CA PHE A 608 -28.43 -26.21 -1.11
C PHE A 608 -29.36 -25.19 -0.40
N ASN A 609 -28.78 -24.44 0.53
CA ASN A 609 -29.45 -23.39 1.29
C ASN A 609 -28.51 -22.19 1.44
N TRP A 610 -29.02 -20.97 1.26
CA TRP A 610 -28.25 -19.74 1.48
C TRP A 610 -28.11 -19.38 2.96
N LEU A 611 -28.96 -19.89 3.85
CA LEU A 611 -28.84 -19.71 5.30
C LEU A 611 -28.74 -21.06 5.99
N VAL A 612 -27.68 -21.28 6.76
CA VAL A 612 -27.46 -22.54 7.49
C VAL A 612 -27.18 -22.20 8.94
N VAL A 613 -28.02 -22.69 9.86
CA VAL A 613 -27.75 -22.64 11.30
C VAL A 613 -27.17 -23.98 11.72
N LYS A 614 -26.03 -23.99 12.41
CA LYS A 614 -25.33 -25.22 12.79
C LYS A 614 -24.96 -25.19 14.28
N PRO A 615 -25.87 -25.64 15.16
CA PRO A 615 -25.60 -25.75 16.59
C PRO A 615 -24.62 -26.89 16.86
N TYR A 616 -23.51 -26.59 17.54
CA TYR A 616 -22.52 -27.58 17.99
C TYR A 616 -22.91 -28.27 19.30
N GLY A 617 -23.99 -27.83 19.94
CA GLY A 617 -24.62 -28.53 21.04
C GLY A 617 -26.12 -28.27 21.13
N SER A 618 -26.76 -28.94 22.09
CA SER A 618 -28.20 -29.04 22.23
C SER A 618 -28.82 -27.86 22.97
N GLY A 619 -30.16 -27.75 22.93
CA GLY A 619 -30.92 -26.77 23.71
C GLY A 619 -31.00 -25.37 23.12
N HIS A 620 -30.16 -25.07 22.13
CA HIS A 620 -30.14 -23.80 21.40
C HIS A 620 -31.41 -23.55 20.60
N PHE A 621 -31.78 -22.28 20.47
CA PHE A 621 -32.93 -21.77 19.73
C PHE A 621 -32.56 -20.43 19.08
N ILE A 622 -33.43 -19.89 18.22
CA ILE A 622 -33.22 -18.57 17.63
C ILE A 622 -34.03 -17.52 18.39
N HIS A 623 -33.36 -16.45 18.81
CA HIS A 623 -33.97 -15.27 19.42
C HIS A 623 -33.45 -14.00 18.72
N GLY A 624 -34.23 -13.48 17.78
CA GLY A 624 -33.88 -12.28 17.01
C GLY A 624 -33.17 -12.62 15.71
N LEU A 625 -33.96 -12.93 14.69
CA LEU A 625 -33.51 -13.11 13.31
C LEU A 625 -34.44 -12.34 12.37
N ALA A 626 -33.90 -11.47 11.55
CA ALA A 626 -34.63 -10.77 10.49
C ALA A 626 -34.05 -11.12 9.12
N VAL A 627 -34.86 -11.76 8.27
CA VAL A 627 -34.53 -12.01 6.85
C VAL A 627 -35.58 -11.31 6.00
N MET A 628 -35.21 -10.14 5.48
CA MET A 628 -36.19 -9.19 4.94
C MET A 628 -35.78 -8.56 3.61
N GLY A 629 -36.70 -8.54 2.64
CA GLY A 629 -36.50 -7.78 1.40
C GLY A 629 -35.38 -8.31 0.50
N ASN A 630 -35.06 -9.62 0.59
CA ASN A 630 -34.00 -10.22 -0.22
C ASN A 630 -34.57 -10.85 -1.50
N VAL A 631 -33.75 -10.90 -2.55
CA VAL A 631 -34.09 -11.59 -3.81
C VAL A 631 -33.29 -12.88 -3.90
N PHE A 632 -33.98 -14.02 -3.94
CA PHE A 632 -33.39 -15.35 -4.11
C PHE A 632 -33.68 -15.88 -5.51
N LYS A 633 -32.61 -16.27 -6.22
CA LYS A 633 -32.72 -16.84 -7.56
C LYS A 633 -31.78 -18.03 -7.75
N SER A 634 -32.36 -19.20 -7.97
CA SER A 634 -31.64 -20.35 -8.50
C SER A 634 -31.83 -20.44 -10.02
N LEU A 635 -30.73 -20.41 -10.78
CA LEU A 635 -30.76 -20.20 -12.24
C LEU A 635 -31.14 -21.45 -13.06
N PHE A 636 -30.51 -22.58 -12.78
CA PHE A 636 -30.62 -23.79 -13.60
C PHE A 636 -31.38 -24.88 -12.85
N ASN A 637 -30.83 -25.31 -11.71
CA ASN A 637 -31.47 -26.29 -10.84
C ASN A 637 -32.38 -25.59 -9.85
N LYS A 638 -33.50 -26.22 -9.50
CA LYS A 638 -34.30 -25.75 -8.36
C LYS A 638 -33.64 -26.19 -7.05
N ILE A 639 -33.86 -25.41 -6.00
CA ILE A 639 -33.54 -25.80 -4.62
C ILE A 639 -34.81 -26.00 -3.80
N ALA A 640 -34.72 -26.76 -2.72
CA ALA A 640 -35.89 -27.06 -1.89
C ALA A 640 -36.40 -25.81 -1.14
N ARG A 641 -35.49 -25.09 -0.48
CA ARG A 641 -35.77 -23.92 0.38
C ARG A 641 -34.50 -23.11 0.62
N ILE A 642 -34.58 -21.92 1.19
CA ILE A 642 -33.41 -21.04 1.32
C ILE A 642 -32.62 -21.26 2.62
N GLU A 643 -33.22 -21.91 3.61
CA GLU A 643 -32.68 -22.08 4.96
C GLU A 643 -32.74 -23.53 5.48
N LYS A 644 -31.77 -23.91 6.31
CA LYS A 644 -31.82 -25.17 7.07
C LYS A 644 -31.14 -25.05 8.44
N VAL A 645 -31.45 -26.01 9.31
CA VAL A 645 -30.60 -26.37 10.44
C VAL A 645 -29.72 -27.53 10.00
N ASP A 646 -28.40 -27.39 10.11
CA ASP A 646 -27.45 -28.49 9.96
C ASP A 646 -27.38 -29.27 11.27
N THR A 647 -28.07 -30.41 11.30
CA THR A 647 -28.18 -31.28 12.47
C THR A 647 -27.01 -32.25 12.64
N THR A 648 -25.86 -31.99 12.00
CA THR A 648 -24.66 -32.82 12.15
C THR A 648 -24.24 -32.98 13.62
N PHE A 649 -24.46 -31.94 14.44
CA PHE A 649 -24.15 -31.95 15.87
C PHE A 649 -25.41 -31.87 16.74
N SER A 650 -26.29 -30.90 16.48
CA SER A 650 -27.56 -30.80 17.19
C SER A 650 -28.62 -30.05 16.39
N ASP A 651 -29.89 -30.24 16.78
CA ASP A 651 -31.03 -29.49 16.24
C ASP A 651 -31.43 -28.35 17.19
N LEU A 652 -32.29 -27.45 16.71
CA LEU A 652 -32.82 -26.34 17.49
C LEU A 652 -33.99 -26.77 18.40
N ASN A 653 -34.10 -26.12 19.55
CA ASN A 653 -35.27 -26.15 20.41
C ASN A 653 -36.33 -25.19 19.86
N TYR A 654 -37.19 -25.72 18.99
CA TYR A 654 -38.27 -24.94 18.36
C TYR A 654 -39.27 -24.36 19.38
N GLN A 655 -39.41 -24.93 20.58
CA GLN A 655 -40.28 -24.40 21.64
C GLN A 655 -39.82 -23.04 22.18
N ARG A 656 -38.61 -22.58 21.85
CA ARG A 656 -38.05 -21.34 22.38
C ARG A 656 -37.78 -20.26 21.33
N MET A 657 -38.15 -20.52 20.07
CA MET A 657 -38.04 -19.54 18.98
C MET A 657 -38.77 -18.24 19.31
N ARG A 658 -38.09 -17.11 19.12
CA ARG A 658 -38.61 -15.77 19.46
C ARG A 658 -38.09 -14.70 18.51
N ASN A 659 -38.91 -13.70 18.22
CA ASN A 659 -38.55 -12.54 17.39
C ASN A 659 -37.96 -12.94 16.02
N ILE A 660 -38.66 -13.81 15.31
CA ILE A 660 -38.29 -14.23 13.96
C ILE A 660 -39.10 -13.44 12.95
N GLN A 661 -38.44 -12.77 12.01
CA GLN A 661 -39.07 -12.06 10.91
C GLN A 661 -38.55 -12.62 9.59
N PHE A 662 -39.46 -13.11 8.75
CA PHE A 662 -39.17 -13.64 7.42
C PHE A 662 -40.17 -13.04 6.45
N GLN A 663 -39.85 -11.89 5.85
CA GLN A 663 -40.85 -11.05 5.18
C GLN A 663 -40.31 -10.37 3.92
N GLY A 664 -41.19 -10.14 2.94
CA GLY A 664 -40.85 -9.37 1.74
C GLY A 664 -39.74 -9.98 0.88
N ASN A 665 -39.45 -11.27 1.02
CA ASN A 665 -38.43 -11.95 0.21
C ASN A 665 -39.06 -12.46 -1.10
N MET A 666 -38.30 -12.40 -2.19
CA MET A 666 -38.70 -12.92 -3.50
C MET A 666 -37.98 -14.24 -3.81
N PHE A 667 -38.72 -15.24 -4.28
CA PHE A 667 -38.19 -16.58 -4.53
C PHE A 667 -38.37 -16.99 -5.99
N ASN A 668 -37.25 -17.32 -6.65
CA ASN A 668 -37.23 -17.83 -8.04
C ASN A 668 -36.38 -19.10 -8.10
N GLY A 669 -36.94 -20.20 -8.61
CA GLY A 669 -36.25 -21.49 -8.61
C GLY A 669 -36.10 -22.11 -7.21
N VAL A 670 -36.95 -21.72 -6.26
CA VAL A 670 -37.05 -22.29 -4.91
C VAL A 670 -38.42 -22.95 -4.77
N ASN A 671 -38.46 -24.22 -4.37
CA ASN A 671 -39.71 -24.99 -4.34
C ASN A 671 -40.63 -24.58 -3.19
N SER A 672 -40.06 -24.29 -2.02
CA SER A 672 -40.83 -23.92 -0.82
C SER A 672 -40.86 -22.41 -0.67
N TYR A 673 -42.07 -21.84 -0.58
CA TYR A 673 -42.25 -20.48 -0.12
C TYR A 673 -42.09 -20.43 1.39
N VAL A 674 -41.25 -19.53 1.91
CA VAL A 674 -40.96 -19.42 3.35
C VAL A 674 -41.27 -18.02 3.86
N ALA A 675 -42.10 -17.92 4.90
CA ALA A 675 -42.48 -16.66 5.52
C ALA A 675 -42.77 -16.80 7.04
N ASN A 676 -42.57 -15.73 7.80
CA ASN A 676 -42.99 -15.63 9.19
C ASN A 676 -43.40 -14.18 9.52
N PRO A 677 -44.70 -13.89 9.75
CA PRO A 677 -45.84 -14.81 9.69
C PRO A 677 -46.09 -15.38 8.29
N VAL A 678 -46.78 -16.52 8.22
CA VAL A 678 -47.30 -17.11 6.98
C VAL A 678 -48.82 -17.10 6.96
N ASP A 679 -49.41 -16.76 5.82
CA ASP A 679 -50.86 -16.84 5.61
C ASP A 679 -51.21 -18.19 4.95
N VAL A 680 -52.14 -18.94 5.55
CA VAL A 680 -52.57 -20.28 5.10
C VAL A 680 -54.07 -20.27 4.86
N ALA A 681 -54.50 -20.74 3.68
CA ALA A 681 -55.90 -20.96 3.37
C ALA A 681 -56.29 -22.42 3.65
N HIS A 682 -57.45 -22.64 4.28
CA HIS A 682 -58.00 -23.97 4.53
C HIS A 682 -59.44 -24.04 4.07
N ASN A 683 -59.80 -25.12 3.38
CA ASN A 683 -61.18 -25.42 3.01
C ASN A 683 -61.60 -26.77 3.63
N GLN A 684 -62.58 -26.73 4.52
CA GLN A 684 -63.19 -27.90 5.09
C GLN A 684 -64.43 -28.27 4.28
N ALA A 685 -64.36 -29.37 3.51
CA ALA A 685 -65.48 -29.81 2.67
C ALA A 685 -66.60 -30.54 3.46
N SER A 686 -66.20 -31.40 4.39
CA SER A 686 -67.11 -32.20 5.21
C SER A 686 -67.30 -31.57 6.59
N ALA A 687 -68.54 -31.51 7.06
CA ALA A 687 -68.86 -30.94 8.36
C ALA A 687 -68.12 -31.69 9.48
N SER A 688 -67.27 -30.98 10.21
CA SER A 688 -66.48 -31.49 11.33
C SER A 688 -66.41 -30.40 12.41
N ASN A 689 -66.40 -30.79 13.68
CA ASN A 689 -66.21 -29.86 14.79
C ASN A 689 -64.72 -29.60 15.06
N ARG A 690 -63.82 -30.34 14.42
CA ARG A 690 -62.37 -30.17 14.55
C ARG A 690 -61.72 -30.18 13.19
N TRP A 691 -61.15 -29.05 12.79
CA TRP A 691 -60.42 -28.93 11.53
C TRP A 691 -58.93 -28.93 11.83
N LEU A 692 -58.20 -29.87 11.23
CA LEU A 692 -56.73 -29.91 11.31
C LEU A 692 -56.18 -29.23 10.07
N VAL A 693 -55.54 -28.08 10.25
CA VAL A 693 -54.88 -27.31 9.19
C VAL A 693 -53.39 -27.58 9.26
N THR A 694 -52.81 -28.13 8.20
CA THR A 694 -51.36 -28.34 8.08
C THR A 694 -50.70 -27.12 7.47
N VAL A 695 -49.56 -26.71 8.02
CA VAL A 695 -48.69 -25.69 7.42
C VAL A 695 -47.63 -26.41 6.59
N ASP A 696 -47.82 -26.46 5.27
CA ASP A 696 -46.99 -27.22 4.33
C ASP A 696 -45.58 -26.65 4.17
N GLN A 697 -44.74 -26.81 5.20
CA GLN A 697 -43.31 -26.43 5.21
C GLN A 697 -43.00 -24.93 5.02
N ALA A 698 -44.01 -24.07 5.07
CA ALA A 698 -43.88 -22.66 4.76
C ALA A 698 -43.30 -21.78 5.89
N LEU A 699 -43.10 -22.34 7.08
CA LEU A 699 -42.42 -21.67 8.19
C LEU A 699 -40.90 -21.84 8.10
N PRO A 700 -40.10 -20.84 8.52
CA PRO A 700 -38.65 -20.93 8.47
C PRO A 700 -38.12 -22.16 9.21
N PHE A 701 -37.08 -22.78 8.64
CA PHE A 701 -36.42 -23.97 9.19
C PHE A 701 -37.33 -25.19 9.34
N ASN A 702 -38.45 -25.25 8.62
CA ASN A 702 -39.50 -26.25 8.87
C ASN A 702 -39.96 -26.27 10.35
N GLY A 703 -39.92 -25.11 11.00
CA GLY A 703 -40.25 -24.98 12.42
C GLY A 703 -41.70 -25.32 12.74
N TRP A 704 -41.96 -25.47 14.05
CA TRP A 704 -43.30 -25.72 14.57
C TRP A 704 -44.20 -24.50 14.35
N VAL A 705 -45.50 -24.71 14.19
CA VAL A 705 -46.47 -23.61 14.30
C VAL A 705 -46.73 -23.35 15.78
N ARG A 706 -46.35 -22.17 16.26
CA ARG A 706 -46.38 -21.81 17.69
C ARG A 706 -47.44 -20.81 18.06
N ASN A 707 -47.79 -19.92 17.14
CA ASN A 707 -48.77 -18.85 17.37
C ASN A 707 -49.72 -18.72 16.16
N VAL A 708 -50.97 -18.34 16.44
CA VAL A 708 -51.98 -17.98 15.44
C VAL A 708 -52.37 -16.53 15.72
N GLN A 709 -52.05 -15.63 14.79
CA GLN A 709 -52.34 -14.20 14.93
C GLN A 709 -53.78 -13.85 14.54
N SER A 710 -54.35 -14.56 13.57
CA SER A 710 -55.72 -14.31 13.11
C SER A 710 -56.32 -15.52 12.43
N ILE A 711 -57.65 -15.61 12.49
CA ILE A 711 -58.48 -16.53 11.70
C ILE A 711 -59.60 -15.69 11.09
N ILE A 712 -59.76 -15.77 9.78
CA ILE A 712 -60.78 -15.04 9.03
C ILE A 712 -61.57 -16.04 8.21
N ALA A 713 -62.89 -16.10 8.38
CA ALA A 713 -63.75 -16.87 7.49
C ALA A 713 -63.75 -16.22 6.10
N THR A 714 -63.40 -17.00 5.07
CA THR A 714 -63.37 -16.56 3.67
C THR A 714 -64.57 -17.09 2.86
N SER A 715 -65.36 -17.97 3.47
CA SER A 715 -66.71 -18.34 3.03
C SER A 715 -67.70 -18.25 4.19
N GLN A 716 -68.99 -18.37 3.90
CA GLN A 716 -69.98 -18.65 4.93
C GLN A 716 -69.65 -20.00 5.60
N ILE A 717 -69.66 -20.03 6.93
CA ILE A 717 -69.53 -21.27 7.70
C ILE A 717 -70.91 -21.88 7.88
N THR A 718 -71.06 -23.15 7.54
CA THR A 718 -72.35 -23.85 7.58
C THR A 718 -72.23 -25.24 8.21
N ASN A 719 -73.32 -25.73 8.78
CA ASN A 719 -73.41 -27.13 9.23
C ASN A 719 -73.80 -28.07 8.07
N ALA A 720 -73.99 -29.36 8.36
CA ALA A 720 -74.39 -30.36 7.37
C ALA A 720 -75.76 -30.08 6.69
N ALA A 721 -76.64 -29.31 7.36
CA ALA A 721 -77.94 -28.89 6.84
C ALA A 721 -77.91 -27.55 6.08
N ASN A 722 -76.72 -27.01 5.77
CA ASN A 722 -76.50 -25.71 5.15
C ASN A 722 -76.98 -24.50 5.98
N ALA A 723 -77.28 -24.68 7.26
CA ALA A 723 -77.60 -23.57 8.14
C ALA A 723 -76.31 -22.81 8.49
N ARG A 724 -76.39 -21.47 8.48
CA ARG A 724 -75.29 -20.59 8.87
C ARG A 724 -74.89 -20.84 10.32
N VAL A 725 -73.59 -20.96 10.57
CA VAL A 725 -72.99 -20.94 11.91
C VAL A 725 -72.13 -19.69 12.04
N ALA A 726 -72.34 -18.93 13.13
CA ALA A 726 -71.70 -17.63 13.36
C ALA A 726 -70.63 -17.66 14.47
N GLU A 727 -70.39 -18.82 15.08
CA GLU A 727 -69.36 -18.97 16.12
C GLU A 727 -67.94 -18.83 15.53
N MET A 728 -66.97 -18.50 16.38
CA MET A 728 -65.55 -18.49 16.03
C MET A 728 -64.86 -19.67 16.73
N PRO A 729 -63.96 -20.40 16.05
CA PRO A 729 -63.26 -21.52 16.68
C PRO A 729 -62.19 -21.01 17.64
N TRP A 730 -61.87 -21.80 18.66
CA TRP A 730 -60.63 -21.64 19.41
C TRP A 730 -59.52 -22.51 18.80
N VAL A 731 -58.26 -22.12 19.03
CA VAL A 731 -57.10 -22.74 18.37
C VAL A 731 -56.24 -23.57 19.30
N GLN A 732 -55.65 -24.64 18.76
CA GLN A 732 -54.50 -25.33 19.35
C GLN A 732 -53.36 -25.35 18.34
N THR A 733 -52.22 -24.80 18.70
CA THR A 733 -51.00 -24.82 17.88
C THR A 733 -50.21 -26.11 18.14
N ALA A 734 -49.13 -26.31 17.37
CA ALA A 734 -48.20 -27.43 17.55
C ALA A 734 -48.85 -28.82 17.58
N GLN A 735 -49.88 -29.05 16.76
CA GLN A 735 -50.56 -30.34 16.64
C GLN A 735 -49.84 -31.25 15.63
N GLY A 736 -50.12 -32.55 15.71
CA GLY A 736 -49.47 -33.58 14.88
C GLY A 736 -48.05 -33.91 15.36
N THR A 737 -47.46 -34.96 14.80
CA THR A 737 -46.11 -35.43 15.18
C THR A 737 -45.02 -34.43 14.78
N THR A 738 -45.20 -33.70 13.69
CA THR A 738 -44.28 -32.64 13.23
C THR A 738 -44.51 -31.29 13.93
N ARG A 739 -45.60 -31.16 14.70
CA ARG A 739 -46.02 -29.89 15.34
C ARG A 739 -46.22 -28.74 14.35
N GLN A 740 -46.57 -29.06 13.11
CA GLN A 740 -46.85 -28.11 12.02
C GLN A 740 -48.35 -27.99 11.72
N GLN A 741 -49.22 -28.51 12.60
CA GLN A 741 -50.66 -28.40 12.43
C GLN A 741 -51.30 -27.49 13.48
N VAL A 742 -52.38 -26.83 13.07
CA VAL A 742 -53.27 -26.08 13.97
C VAL A 742 -54.62 -26.77 13.98
N ALA A 743 -55.16 -27.06 15.16
CA ALA A 743 -56.55 -27.48 15.30
C ALA A 743 -57.45 -26.26 15.48
N LEU A 744 -58.47 -26.14 14.63
CA LEU A 744 -59.60 -25.23 14.83
C LEU A 744 -60.75 -26.02 15.45
N ASN A 745 -61.13 -25.64 16.66
CA ASN A 745 -62.14 -26.34 17.45
C ASN A 745 -63.44 -25.52 17.48
N TRP A 746 -64.46 -26.08 16.87
CA TRP A 746 -65.80 -25.50 16.72
C TRP A 746 -66.77 -26.11 17.73
N GLY A 747 -67.81 -25.36 18.12
CA GLY A 747 -68.86 -25.83 19.03
C GLY A 747 -69.80 -26.84 18.36
N ALA A 748 -69.89 -26.82 17.02
CA ALA A 748 -70.66 -27.78 16.24
C ALA A 748 -69.89 -28.31 15.01
N ALA A 749 -70.38 -29.38 14.40
CA ALA A 749 -69.83 -29.87 13.14
C ALA A 749 -70.13 -28.91 11.99
N VAL A 750 -69.08 -28.30 11.44
CA VAL A 750 -69.18 -27.25 10.41
C VAL A 750 -68.23 -27.48 9.23
N ARG A 751 -68.55 -26.84 8.11
CA ARG A 751 -67.77 -26.79 6.86
C ARG A 751 -67.70 -25.37 6.31
N GLY A 752 -66.70 -25.08 5.49
CA GLY A 752 -66.43 -23.77 4.91
C GLY A 752 -64.94 -23.50 4.75
N SER A 753 -64.59 -22.26 4.44
CA SER A 753 -63.20 -21.84 4.21
C SER A 753 -62.77 -20.76 5.19
N VAL A 754 -61.51 -20.85 5.62
CA VAL A 754 -60.86 -19.86 6.49
C VAL A 754 -59.47 -19.53 5.96
N SER A 755 -58.98 -18.35 6.30
CA SER A 755 -57.58 -17.94 6.17
C SER A 755 -57.01 -17.74 7.57
N LEU A 756 -55.82 -18.29 7.82
CA LEU A 756 -55.10 -18.18 9.08
C LEU A 756 -53.78 -17.46 8.88
N ARG A 757 -53.39 -16.61 9.83
CA ARG A 757 -52.04 -16.02 9.90
C ARG A 757 -51.27 -16.67 11.03
N LEU A 758 -50.21 -17.40 10.69
CA LEU A 758 -49.51 -18.33 11.57
C LEU A 758 -48.05 -17.92 11.76
N ARG A 759 -47.47 -18.22 12.93
CA ARG A 759 -46.06 -17.96 13.22
C ARG A 759 -45.34 -19.17 13.80
N MET A 760 -44.03 -19.22 13.56
CA MET A 760 -43.14 -20.21 14.16
C MET A 760 -42.58 -19.83 15.53
N ASP A 761 -42.84 -18.60 15.97
CA ASP A 761 -42.28 -18.00 17.17
C ASP A 761 -43.37 -17.34 18.02
N ASN A 762 -43.05 -17.08 19.29
CA ASN A 762 -43.85 -16.25 20.18
C ASN A 762 -43.09 -14.94 20.42
N PRO A 763 -43.53 -13.80 19.84
CA PRO A 763 -42.86 -12.52 20.06
C PRO A 763 -43.06 -11.98 21.50
N ASP A 764 -44.18 -12.34 22.13
CA ASP A 764 -44.58 -11.92 23.48
C ASP A 764 -43.64 -12.41 24.59
#